data_AF-A0A6G2JYF4-F1
#
_entry.id   AF-A0A6G2JYF4-F1
#
_cell.length_a   1.000
_cell.length_b   1.000
_cell.length_c   1.000
_cell.angle_alpha   90.00
_cell.angle_beta   90.00
_cell.angle_gamma   90.00
#
_symmetry.space_group_name_H-M   'P 1'
#
loop_
_entity.id
_entity.type
_entity.pdbx_description
1 polymer ?
#
loop_
_entity_poly.entity_id
_entity_poly.type
_entity_poly.pdbx_seq_one_letter_code
_entity_poly.pdbx_strand_id
1 'polypeptide(L)'
;MLVSGRRWTDAVVAAPVAGALGAPVLMTPPDELRADALAFLQRAGVSKALVVGPDASGGAHGPGRGVGAEVLDALSEAGISAERVAGDDLYGTGVAAAGRVTPGAMGDLGPTAVIASGEVFADALVAGPFAARGIHPVLLSPPGELHAEVAGYLAGAGIEHVVLMGGTAALSEAVGRAVEDLGIDVSRVAGSTRYDTAVKAAELAEDRYSAAAGRTCFANDTIGVARARVPFDSFSAAPLLGRLCAPLVLADPGKVPDDTAVYLDAAREEHDAVGLRVFGGDAAVSQAAIDAYLTGEEPETGDDGEAADGEPDDSEPSTAPGVLPAGTCGGAIDDEPSQLVPSANAEDPAWSPDCSRLIYTENGSLWTVNNDGTDARKLVNHDGGYLYAPVWSPDGTRIAYSRGQNDENGNWRAHIWTVNVDGSHNNQRTEGDVIDRWATWSPDGKWLAFERETGSGRDEDGYRLDSDRHIVVMTSFGNKPRALNEGGHWEQSPAWSPDGSQLAYQANGFLVVADTDGSNERRVHAAVYFAGGLSWSPDGTRMAFARGDGSQTSIVIADIDGIDEEVIYDEGLRTLAPRWSPDGQRIAFHTIDTDGKHRTYVAGASGEPAGIADDCRPNGIGHTTAGFPLPRWAPSAVGTIRIGVLFMDFPDAQAAHTTEEEAALGLPWAEEYLEAASYGRLDVEFVPLHRWLRAEQEFAEYLGPTAIENSEALVTGASAHAVALADDEVDFSTLDMVLTVFPGSHFSGGNATGEATADDVTVTTTRVHTSPLEEPREPDEWGSLGAHEIAHNLGLLDMYLYDFEHHTLPELSGDNVWAFVDMGLMGLRAQFRTQSSDQRLQHVWRFPDGNTQLGTAAHFEFEEMLGWSRWQLGWLDPSQVHCDSGAGATVSLAPIAEAGDGVALAVVPLTAHNVIVIESRRAVGYDTGQEWVDPGTRARTTFPGLVSEGVLVYTVDSFIGSGELPAKVAGDSGNSEVDDFPVLGLGESVTLHGYTVTVTADNGSTHTVAITRNN
;
A
#
# COMPACT_ATOMS: atom_id res chain seq x y z
N MET A 1 -6.39 -8.13 -39.32
CA MET A 1 -7.50 -8.24 -38.35
C MET A 1 -7.64 -6.89 -37.67
N LEU A 2 -8.86 -6.49 -37.34
CA LEU A 2 -9.17 -5.22 -36.71
C LEU A 2 -9.70 -5.49 -35.30
N VAL A 3 -9.13 -4.82 -34.31
CA VAL A 3 -9.51 -4.95 -32.89
C VAL A 3 -9.73 -3.56 -32.28
N SER A 4 -10.46 -3.51 -31.18
CA SER A 4 -10.63 -2.26 -30.44
C SER A 4 -9.37 -1.93 -29.65
N GLY A 5 -8.89 -0.69 -29.76
CA GLY A 5 -7.81 -0.17 -28.91
C GLY A 5 -8.21 0.02 -27.44
N ARG A 6 -9.46 -0.31 -27.07
CA ARG A 6 -9.96 -0.30 -25.69
C ARG A 6 -10.20 -1.70 -25.10
N ARG A 7 -9.82 -2.76 -25.81
CA ARG A 7 -9.97 -4.16 -25.37
C ARG A 7 -8.74 -4.98 -25.72
N TRP A 8 -7.84 -5.14 -24.76
CA TRP A 8 -6.59 -5.87 -24.95
C TRP A 8 -6.81 -7.37 -25.17
N THR A 9 -7.83 -7.96 -24.53
CA THR A 9 -8.18 -9.39 -24.65
C THR A 9 -8.46 -9.79 -26.10
N ASP A 10 -9.14 -8.93 -26.87
CA ASP A 10 -9.40 -9.17 -28.29
C ASP A 10 -8.12 -9.12 -29.12
N ALA A 11 -7.15 -8.25 -28.75
CA ALA A 11 -5.86 -8.15 -29.42
C ALA A 11 -4.98 -9.39 -29.17
N VAL A 12 -4.99 -9.93 -27.95
CA VAL A 12 -4.24 -11.13 -27.56
C VAL A 12 -4.61 -12.31 -28.44
N VAL A 13 -5.91 -12.59 -28.56
CA VAL A 13 -6.42 -13.76 -29.29
C VAL A 13 -6.37 -13.54 -30.80
N ALA A 14 -6.45 -12.29 -31.26
CA ALA A 14 -6.36 -11.94 -32.67
C ALA A 14 -4.94 -12.02 -33.23
N ALA A 15 -3.90 -11.68 -32.46
CA ALA A 15 -2.55 -11.52 -32.97
C ALA A 15 -1.93 -12.81 -33.56
N PRO A 16 -1.96 -13.97 -32.88
CA PRO A 16 -1.48 -15.24 -33.44
C PRO A 16 -2.25 -15.65 -34.71
N VAL A 17 -3.57 -15.46 -34.69
CA VAL A 17 -4.46 -15.77 -35.82
C VAL A 17 -4.16 -14.86 -37.01
N ALA A 18 -3.92 -13.57 -36.78
CA ALA A 18 -3.53 -12.62 -37.80
C ALA A 18 -2.20 -13.02 -38.45
N GLY A 19 -1.20 -13.37 -37.62
CA GLY A 19 0.09 -13.87 -38.09
C GLY A 19 -0.05 -15.13 -38.96
N ALA A 20 -0.85 -16.09 -38.52
CA ALA A 20 -1.14 -17.31 -39.27
C ALA A 20 -1.85 -17.06 -40.62
N LEU A 21 -2.71 -16.04 -40.68
CA LEU A 21 -3.38 -15.60 -41.91
C LEU A 21 -2.50 -14.69 -42.79
N GLY A 22 -1.27 -14.37 -42.36
CA GLY A 22 -0.39 -13.42 -43.05
C GLY A 22 -0.94 -11.98 -43.06
N ALA A 23 -1.75 -11.62 -42.07
CA ALA A 23 -2.41 -10.34 -41.94
C ALA A 23 -1.83 -9.54 -40.76
N PRO A 24 -1.80 -8.20 -40.83
CA PRO A 24 -1.48 -7.37 -39.67
C PRO A 24 -2.64 -7.36 -38.67
N VAL A 25 -2.34 -7.05 -37.41
CA VAL A 25 -3.35 -6.55 -36.46
C VAL A 25 -3.38 -5.02 -36.57
N LEU A 26 -4.56 -4.45 -36.70
CA LEU A 26 -4.78 -3.01 -36.64
C LEU A 26 -5.73 -2.72 -35.50
N MET A 27 -5.48 -1.61 -34.81
CA MET A 27 -6.29 -1.15 -33.71
C MET A 27 -7.06 0.09 -34.12
N THR A 28 -8.28 0.20 -33.61
CA THR A 28 -9.15 1.33 -33.90
C THR A 28 -9.92 1.72 -32.65
N PRO A 29 -10.21 3.02 -32.46
CA PRO A 29 -11.25 3.44 -31.52
C PRO A 29 -12.57 2.68 -31.78
N PRO A 30 -13.38 2.42 -30.74
CA PRO A 30 -14.67 1.73 -30.90
C PRO A 30 -15.56 2.35 -31.96
N ASP A 31 -15.65 3.68 -32.00
CA ASP A 31 -16.67 4.39 -32.78
C ASP A 31 -16.10 5.10 -34.02
N GLU A 32 -14.81 4.93 -34.31
CA GLU A 32 -14.16 5.65 -35.41
C GLU A 32 -13.04 4.83 -36.04
N LEU A 33 -13.09 4.68 -37.37
CA LEU A 33 -11.95 4.22 -38.16
C LEU A 33 -11.10 5.42 -38.54
N ARG A 34 -9.95 5.60 -37.87
CA ARG A 34 -9.06 6.72 -38.14
C ARG A 34 -8.63 6.77 -39.62
N ALA A 35 -8.49 7.98 -40.14
CA ALA A 35 -8.17 8.22 -41.54
C ALA A 35 -6.82 7.61 -41.97
N ASP A 36 -5.84 7.54 -41.08
CA ASP A 36 -4.53 6.92 -41.31
C ASP A 36 -4.61 5.39 -41.43
N ALA A 37 -5.39 4.74 -40.55
CA ALA A 37 -5.69 3.32 -40.60
C ALA A 37 -6.45 2.97 -41.87
N LEU A 38 -7.46 3.77 -42.25
CA LEU A 38 -8.19 3.59 -43.50
C LEU A 38 -7.28 3.75 -44.72
N ALA A 39 -6.43 4.78 -44.73
CA ALA A 39 -5.46 4.99 -45.80
C ALA A 39 -4.47 3.82 -45.89
N PHE A 40 -4.02 3.26 -44.76
CA PHE A 40 -3.20 2.05 -44.74
C PHE A 40 -3.92 0.86 -45.36
N LEU A 41 -5.16 0.58 -44.94
CA LEU A 41 -5.97 -0.52 -45.46
C LEU A 41 -6.16 -0.43 -46.98
N GLN A 42 -6.44 0.77 -47.49
CA GLN A 42 -6.58 1.02 -48.92
C GLN A 42 -5.25 0.87 -49.67
N ARG A 43 -4.15 1.43 -49.14
CA ARG A 43 -2.80 1.26 -49.73
C ARG A 43 -2.36 -0.21 -49.76
N ALA A 44 -2.70 -0.97 -48.72
CA ALA A 44 -2.39 -2.39 -48.61
C ALA A 44 -3.33 -3.27 -49.48
N GLY A 45 -4.35 -2.69 -50.13
CA GLY A 45 -5.28 -3.41 -50.99
C GLY A 45 -6.18 -4.40 -50.23
N VAL A 46 -6.50 -4.09 -48.97
CA VAL A 46 -7.35 -4.94 -48.14
C VAL A 46 -8.79 -4.91 -48.68
N SER A 47 -9.35 -6.07 -48.98
CA SER A 47 -10.75 -6.24 -49.44
C SER A 47 -11.66 -6.89 -48.41
N LYS A 48 -11.07 -7.47 -47.35
CA LYS A 48 -11.78 -8.11 -46.25
C LYS A 48 -11.08 -7.84 -44.92
N ALA A 49 -11.84 -7.41 -43.92
CA ALA A 49 -11.42 -7.24 -42.54
C ALA A 49 -12.14 -8.26 -41.63
N LEU A 50 -11.38 -8.98 -40.80
CA LEU A 50 -11.93 -9.72 -39.67
C LEU A 50 -11.89 -8.79 -38.46
N VAL A 51 -13.06 -8.51 -37.88
CA VAL A 51 -13.24 -7.63 -36.74
C VAL A 51 -13.42 -8.49 -35.50
N VAL A 52 -12.41 -8.54 -34.63
CA VAL A 52 -12.44 -9.42 -33.44
C VAL A 52 -13.00 -8.65 -32.25
N GLY A 53 -13.87 -9.30 -31.49
CA GLY A 53 -14.53 -8.72 -30.34
C GLY A 53 -16.00 -8.35 -30.57
N PRO A 54 -16.74 -8.10 -29.47
CA PRO A 54 -18.16 -7.76 -29.51
C PRO A 54 -18.37 -6.40 -30.20
N ASP A 55 -19.63 -6.02 -30.37
CA ASP A 55 -19.95 -4.64 -30.75
C ASP A 55 -19.64 -3.66 -29.60
N ALA A 56 -19.89 -2.36 -29.83
CA ALA A 56 -19.52 -1.32 -28.87
C ALA A 56 -20.42 -1.26 -27.61
N SER A 57 -21.39 -2.18 -27.45
CA SER A 57 -22.27 -2.26 -26.28
C SER A 57 -21.61 -2.85 -25.03
N GLY A 58 -20.46 -3.53 -25.17
CA GLY A 58 -19.57 -3.89 -24.05
C GLY A 58 -20.17 -4.78 -22.95
N GLY A 59 -21.24 -5.54 -23.24
CA GLY A 59 -21.96 -6.39 -22.27
C GLY A 59 -21.18 -7.61 -21.74
N ALA A 60 -21.79 -8.81 -21.75
CA ALA A 60 -21.30 -10.07 -21.14
C ALA A 60 -19.89 -10.58 -21.56
N HIS A 61 -19.11 -9.78 -22.29
CA HIS A 61 -17.81 -10.10 -22.85
C HIS A 61 -16.64 -9.43 -22.10
N GLY A 62 -16.77 -9.03 -20.83
CA GLY A 62 -15.69 -8.41 -20.05
C GLY A 62 -15.43 -6.92 -20.34
N PRO A 63 -14.46 -6.28 -19.64
CA PRO A 63 -14.27 -4.83 -19.65
C PRO A 63 -13.85 -4.27 -21.01
N GLY A 64 -14.28 -3.03 -21.30
CA GLY A 64 -13.95 -2.29 -22.52
C GLY A 64 -14.94 -2.46 -23.68
N ARG A 65 -14.96 -1.47 -24.59
CA ARG A 65 -15.88 -1.43 -25.76
C ARG A 65 -15.25 -2.06 -26.99
N GLY A 66 -15.97 -2.96 -27.66
CA GLY A 66 -15.56 -3.55 -28.93
C GLY A 66 -15.73 -2.61 -30.13
N VAL A 67 -15.38 -3.07 -31.33
CA VAL A 67 -15.49 -2.27 -32.55
C VAL A 67 -16.96 -2.03 -32.90
N GLY A 68 -17.37 -0.77 -32.95
CA GLY A 68 -18.73 -0.28 -33.19
C GLY A 68 -19.18 -0.35 -34.65
N ALA A 69 -20.44 -0.01 -34.87
CA ALA A 69 -21.08 -0.08 -36.19
C ALA A 69 -20.51 0.97 -37.15
N GLU A 70 -20.12 2.13 -36.62
CA GLU A 70 -19.55 3.27 -37.32
C GLU A 70 -18.26 2.87 -38.05
N VAL A 71 -17.42 2.05 -37.42
CA VAL A 71 -16.21 1.50 -38.04
C VAL A 71 -16.56 0.54 -39.18
N LEU A 72 -17.58 -0.31 -38.98
CA LEU A 72 -18.03 -1.25 -40.02
C LEU A 72 -18.60 -0.52 -41.22
N ASP A 73 -19.35 0.55 -40.98
CA ASP A 73 -19.91 1.42 -42.02
C ASP A 73 -18.79 2.12 -42.80
N ALA A 74 -17.78 2.67 -42.10
CA ALA A 74 -16.62 3.28 -42.74
C ALA A 74 -15.81 2.29 -43.60
N LEU A 75 -15.63 1.05 -43.15
CA LEU A 75 -15.01 -0.02 -43.94
C LEU A 75 -15.85 -0.33 -45.19
N SER A 76 -17.16 -0.46 -45.03
CA SER A 76 -18.11 -0.73 -46.12
C SER A 76 -18.11 0.37 -47.18
N GLU A 77 -18.14 1.64 -46.76
CA GLU A 77 -18.03 2.81 -47.65
C GLU A 77 -16.72 2.83 -48.42
N ALA A 78 -15.64 2.35 -47.80
CA ALA A 78 -14.34 2.18 -48.44
C ALA A 78 -14.22 0.95 -49.35
N GLY A 79 -15.29 0.14 -49.49
CA GLY A 79 -15.31 -1.07 -50.30
C GLY A 79 -14.63 -2.28 -49.64
N ILE A 80 -14.44 -2.25 -48.32
CA ILE A 80 -13.83 -3.31 -47.54
C ILE A 80 -14.94 -4.09 -46.82
N SER A 81 -15.09 -5.37 -47.15
CA SER A 81 -16.05 -6.23 -46.47
C SER A 81 -15.58 -6.53 -45.04
N ALA A 82 -16.47 -6.40 -44.04
CA ALA A 82 -16.15 -6.68 -42.65
C ALA A 82 -16.91 -7.92 -42.15
N GLU A 83 -16.23 -8.81 -41.44
CA GLU A 83 -16.81 -9.98 -40.78
C GLU A 83 -16.45 -9.94 -39.30
N ARG A 84 -17.46 -9.96 -38.42
CA ARG A 84 -17.25 -9.99 -36.97
C ARG A 84 -16.88 -11.40 -36.49
N VAL A 85 -15.93 -11.48 -35.58
CA VAL A 85 -15.46 -12.69 -34.90
C VAL A 85 -15.58 -12.45 -33.40
N ALA A 86 -16.65 -12.97 -32.80
CA ALA A 86 -16.93 -12.85 -31.36
C ALA A 86 -17.67 -14.10 -30.88
N GLY A 87 -17.44 -14.49 -29.62
CA GLY A 87 -18.22 -15.50 -28.92
C GLY A 87 -19.21 -14.86 -27.94
N ASP A 88 -19.81 -15.66 -27.06
CA ASP A 88 -20.80 -15.19 -26.07
C ASP A 88 -20.16 -14.41 -24.90
N ASP A 89 -18.84 -14.57 -24.70
CA ASP A 89 -18.01 -13.81 -23.76
C ASP A 89 -16.60 -13.56 -24.33
N LEU A 90 -15.65 -13.12 -23.50
CA LEU A 90 -14.26 -12.87 -23.92
C LEU A 90 -13.49 -14.16 -24.25
N TYR A 91 -13.77 -15.24 -23.51
CA TYR A 91 -13.11 -16.54 -23.68
C TYR A 91 -13.59 -17.21 -24.97
N GLY A 92 -14.90 -17.17 -25.22
CA GLY A 92 -15.53 -17.61 -26.45
C GLY A 92 -15.11 -16.79 -27.67
N THR A 93 -14.79 -15.50 -27.50
CA THR A 93 -14.19 -14.69 -28.56
C THR A 93 -12.81 -15.24 -28.96
N GLY A 94 -12.01 -15.70 -28.00
CA GLY A 94 -10.77 -16.42 -28.26
C GLY A 94 -10.98 -17.71 -29.05
N VAL A 95 -11.98 -18.50 -28.67
CA VAL A 95 -12.36 -19.74 -29.39
C VAL A 95 -12.83 -19.44 -30.82
N ALA A 96 -13.64 -18.39 -31.01
CA ALA A 96 -14.12 -17.95 -32.32
C ALA A 96 -12.97 -17.48 -33.24
N ALA A 97 -11.96 -16.82 -32.67
CA ALA A 97 -10.74 -16.43 -33.38
C ALA A 97 -9.89 -17.66 -33.72
N ALA A 98 -9.67 -18.57 -32.77
CA ALA A 98 -8.92 -19.81 -32.95
C ALA A 98 -9.51 -20.69 -34.06
N GLY A 99 -10.84 -20.77 -34.16
CA GLY A 99 -11.54 -21.51 -35.23
C GLY A 99 -11.33 -20.97 -36.65
N ARG A 100 -10.59 -19.87 -36.83
CA ARG A 100 -10.20 -19.35 -38.15
C ARG A 100 -8.95 -20.00 -38.72
N VAL A 101 -8.21 -20.75 -37.90
CA VAL A 101 -6.97 -21.42 -38.28
C VAL A 101 -6.99 -22.88 -37.84
N THR A 102 -6.13 -23.69 -38.44
CA THR A 102 -5.88 -25.06 -37.97
C THR A 102 -4.63 -25.03 -37.10
N PRO A 103 -4.71 -25.45 -35.81
CA PRO A 103 -3.55 -25.44 -34.92
C PRO A 103 -2.35 -26.18 -35.50
N GLY A 104 -1.20 -25.53 -35.51
CA GLY A 104 0.06 -26.11 -35.97
C GLY A 104 0.81 -26.84 -34.85
N ALA A 105 1.79 -27.65 -35.24
CA ALA A 105 2.60 -28.41 -34.30
C ALA A 105 3.78 -27.61 -33.74
N MET A 106 4.02 -27.68 -32.42
CA MET A 106 5.19 -27.08 -31.78
C MET A 106 6.33 -28.10 -31.68
N GLY A 107 7.20 -28.14 -32.68
CA GLY A 107 8.29 -29.12 -32.72
C GLY A 107 7.76 -30.56 -32.71
N ASP A 108 8.14 -31.33 -31.70
CA ASP A 108 7.71 -32.71 -31.47
C ASP A 108 6.47 -32.86 -30.56
N LEU A 109 5.93 -31.76 -30.02
CA LEU A 109 4.78 -31.74 -29.10
C LEU A 109 3.41 -31.89 -29.78
N GLY A 110 3.38 -32.08 -31.11
CA GLY A 110 2.11 -32.15 -31.86
C GLY A 110 1.36 -30.81 -31.88
N PRO A 111 0.10 -30.79 -32.38
CA PRO A 111 -0.73 -29.58 -32.46
C PRO A 111 -0.89 -28.89 -31.10
N THR A 112 -0.48 -27.62 -31.02
CA THR A 112 -0.37 -26.91 -29.73
C THR A 112 -1.29 -25.70 -29.66
N ALA A 113 -1.88 -25.46 -28.48
CA ALA A 113 -2.55 -24.22 -28.11
C ALA A 113 -1.82 -23.56 -26.92
N VAL A 114 -2.02 -22.26 -26.77
CA VAL A 114 -1.50 -21.49 -25.64
C VAL A 114 -2.69 -21.01 -24.81
N ILE A 115 -2.62 -21.13 -23.48
CA ILE A 115 -3.62 -20.56 -22.58
C ILE A 115 -2.94 -19.48 -21.74
N ALA A 116 -3.56 -18.31 -21.66
CA ALA A 116 -3.17 -17.21 -20.79
C ALA A 116 -4.38 -16.76 -19.94
N SER A 117 -4.13 -15.96 -18.90
CA SER A 117 -5.21 -15.38 -18.10
C SER A 117 -6.01 -14.36 -18.91
N GLY A 118 -7.34 -14.39 -18.78
CA GLY A 118 -8.22 -13.34 -19.31
C GLY A 118 -8.30 -12.10 -18.42
N GLU A 119 -7.70 -12.15 -17.23
CA GLU A 119 -7.78 -11.12 -16.19
C GLU A 119 -6.42 -10.43 -15.98
N VAL A 120 -5.32 -11.15 -16.19
CA VAL A 120 -3.93 -10.66 -16.09
C VAL A 120 -3.24 -10.79 -17.44
N PHE A 121 -2.82 -9.67 -18.04
CA PHE A 121 -2.35 -9.66 -19.44
C PHE A 121 -0.86 -9.90 -19.64
N ALA A 122 -0.03 -9.70 -18.61
CA ALA A 122 1.43 -9.59 -18.75
C ALA A 122 2.05 -10.83 -19.42
N ASP A 123 1.64 -12.02 -18.99
CA ASP A 123 2.16 -13.29 -19.52
C ASP A 123 1.64 -13.61 -20.92
N ALA A 124 0.50 -13.02 -21.31
CA ALA A 124 -0.07 -13.18 -22.63
C ALA A 124 0.70 -12.40 -23.71
N LEU A 125 1.39 -11.31 -23.34
CA LEU A 125 2.09 -10.40 -24.26
C LEU A 125 3.15 -11.10 -25.11
N VAL A 126 3.89 -11.99 -24.48
CA VAL A 126 5.11 -12.58 -25.02
C VAL A 126 4.85 -13.87 -25.79
N ALA A 127 3.64 -14.43 -25.67
CA ALA A 127 3.22 -15.59 -26.43
C ALA A 127 3.04 -15.30 -27.93
N GLY A 128 2.68 -14.06 -28.26
CA GLY A 128 2.26 -13.65 -29.60
C GLY A 128 3.20 -14.08 -30.74
N PRO A 129 4.52 -13.79 -30.70
CA PRO A 129 5.44 -14.11 -31.78
C PRO A 129 5.55 -15.61 -32.08
N PHE A 130 5.77 -16.45 -31.06
CA PHE A 130 5.92 -17.90 -31.28
C PHE A 130 4.58 -18.55 -31.60
N ALA A 131 3.48 -18.05 -31.02
CA ALA A 131 2.13 -18.49 -31.34
C ALA A 131 1.77 -18.17 -32.80
N ALA A 132 2.09 -16.96 -33.28
CA ALA A 132 1.92 -16.57 -34.68
C ALA A 132 2.77 -17.43 -35.63
N ARG A 133 4.03 -17.72 -35.27
CA ARG A 133 4.95 -18.53 -36.09
C ARG A 133 4.49 -19.97 -36.23
N GLY A 134 3.99 -20.55 -35.14
CA GLY A 134 3.55 -21.94 -35.03
C GLY A 134 2.10 -22.19 -35.39
N ILE A 135 1.31 -21.13 -35.58
CA ILE A 135 -0.16 -21.20 -35.70
C ILE A 135 -0.74 -21.85 -34.42
N HIS A 136 -0.26 -21.41 -33.26
CA HIS A 136 -0.83 -21.81 -31.98
C HIS A 136 -1.87 -20.76 -31.58
N PRO A 137 -3.16 -21.12 -31.48
CA PRO A 137 -4.13 -20.17 -30.95
C PRO A 137 -3.80 -19.84 -29.49
N VAL A 138 -3.84 -18.55 -29.15
CA VAL A 138 -3.84 -18.10 -27.77
C VAL A 138 -5.29 -18.01 -27.32
N LEU A 139 -5.63 -18.78 -26.28
CA LEU A 139 -6.93 -18.86 -25.65
C LEU A 139 -6.83 -18.24 -24.25
N LEU A 140 -7.94 -17.71 -23.75
CA LEU A 140 -8.01 -17.08 -22.44
C LEU A 140 -8.81 -17.96 -21.48
N SER A 141 -8.46 -17.94 -20.20
CA SER A 141 -9.25 -18.56 -19.14
C SER A 141 -9.26 -17.69 -17.87
N PRO A 142 -10.28 -17.79 -17.00
CA PRO A 142 -10.15 -17.28 -15.64
C PRO A 142 -8.95 -17.94 -14.91
N PRO A 143 -8.32 -17.28 -13.92
CA PRO A 143 -7.17 -17.84 -13.20
C PRO A 143 -7.48 -19.16 -12.48
N GLY A 144 -8.69 -19.30 -11.93
CA GLY A 144 -9.08 -20.43 -11.08
C GLY A 144 -9.61 -21.67 -11.81
N GLU A 145 -10.04 -21.55 -13.07
CA GLU A 145 -10.71 -22.65 -13.78
C GLU A 145 -10.55 -22.59 -15.30
N LEU A 146 -10.60 -23.76 -15.95
CA LEU A 146 -10.60 -23.87 -17.40
C LEU A 146 -11.99 -23.54 -17.95
N HIS A 147 -12.11 -22.45 -18.71
CA HIS A 147 -13.39 -22.00 -19.25
C HIS A 147 -14.04 -23.07 -20.14
N ALA A 148 -15.36 -23.26 -20.02
CA ALA A 148 -16.08 -24.35 -20.67
C ALA A 148 -15.97 -24.35 -22.21
N GLU A 149 -16.02 -23.17 -22.84
CA GLU A 149 -15.84 -23.06 -24.30
C GLU A 149 -14.41 -23.41 -24.74
N VAL A 150 -13.42 -23.06 -23.92
CA VAL A 150 -12.01 -23.38 -24.19
C VAL A 150 -11.79 -24.88 -24.06
N ALA A 151 -12.29 -25.51 -22.99
CA ALA A 151 -12.27 -26.96 -22.83
C ALA A 151 -12.92 -27.67 -24.02
N GLY A 152 -14.09 -27.18 -24.47
CA GLY A 152 -14.78 -27.71 -25.65
C GLY A 152 -13.97 -27.59 -26.94
N TYR A 153 -13.30 -26.45 -27.15
CA TYR A 153 -12.41 -26.25 -28.29
C TYR A 153 -11.21 -27.20 -28.26
N LEU A 154 -10.51 -27.29 -27.11
CA LEU A 154 -9.32 -28.15 -26.96
C LEU A 154 -9.64 -29.61 -27.30
N ALA A 155 -10.76 -30.13 -26.77
CA ALA A 155 -11.21 -31.50 -27.03
C ALA A 155 -11.62 -31.75 -28.50
N GLY A 156 -12.08 -30.72 -29.21
CA GLY A 156 -12.59 -30.82 -30.58
C GLY A 156 -11.57 -30.49 -31.68
N ALA A 157 -10.55 -29.69 -31.38
CA ALA A 157 -9.59 -29.17 -32.34
C ALA A 157 -8.37 -30.07 -32.59
N GLY A 158 -8.28 -31.20 -31.87
CA GLY A 158 -7.15 -32.13 -31.97
C GLY A 158 -5.85 -31.55 -31.40
N ILE A 159 -5.96 -30.74 -30.34
CA ILE A 159 -4.81 -30.25 -29.58
C ILE A 159 -4.19 -31.44 -28.82
N GLU A 160 -2.89 -31.62 -28.97
CA GLU A 160 -2.11 -32.65 -28.28
C GLU A 160 -1.32 -32.06 -27.10
N HIS A 161 -0.99 -30.76 -27.17
CA HIS A 161 -0.23 -30.06 -26.14
C HIS A 161 -0.75 -28.65 -25.85
N VAL A 162 -0.70 -28.21 -24.60
CA VAL A 162 -1.03 -26.85 -24.16
C VAL A 162 0.15 -26.21 -23.44
N VAL A 163 0.49 -24.98 -23.84
CA VAL A 163 1.40 -24.12 -23.10
C VAL A 163 0.59 -23.17 -22.22
N LEU A 164 0.69 -23.32 -20.90
CA LEU A 164 0.18 -22.33 -19.95
C LEU A 164 1.20 -21.19 -19.82
N MET A 165 0.77 -19.99 -20.15
CA MET A 165 1.56 -18.77 -20.00
C MET A 165 1.25 -18.14 -18.66
N GLY A 166 2.29 -17.97 -17.85
CA GLY A 166 2.21 -17.37 -16.52
C GLY A 166 2.32 -18.36 -15.38
N GLY A 167 2.65 -17.83 -14.20
CA GLY A 167 2.73 -18.58 -12.96
C GLY A 167 1.37 -19.12 -12.50
N THR A 168 1.34 -19.82 -11.37
CA THR A 168 0.11 -20.36 -10.79
C THR A 168 -0.86 -19.27 -10.29
N ALA A 169 -0.35 -18.06 -10.04
CA ALA A 169 -1.18 -16.87 -9.76
C ALA A 169 -1.97 -16.41 -10.99
N ALA A 170 -1.39 -16.50 -12.20
CA ALA A 170 -2.07 -16.11 -13.44
C ALA A 170 -3.02 -17.21 -13.94
N LEU A 171 -2.58 -18.48 -13.87
CA LEU A 171 -3.37 -19.66 -14.20
C LEU A 171 -3.07 -20.76 -13.20
N SER A 172 -4.01 -21.05 -12.30
CA SER A 172 -3.85 -22.01 -11.22
C SER A 172 -3.52 -23.43 -11.71
N GLU A 173 -3.04 -24.26 -10.79
CA GLU A 173 -2.85 -25.70 -11.03
C GLU A 173 -4.17 -26.43 -11.36
N ALA A 174 -5.33 -25.84 -11.04
CA ALA A 174 -6.62 -26.41 -11.41
C ALA A 174 -6.85 -26.31 -12.94
N VAL A 175 -6.43 -25.21 -13.57
CA VAL A 175 -6.50 -25.04 -15.02
C VAL A 175 -5.65 -26.09 -15.73
N GLY A 176 -4.41 -26.30 -15.27
CA GLY A 176 -3.51 -27.31 -15.82
C GLY A 176 -4.09 -28.72 -15.72
N ARG A 177 -4.55 -29.11 -14.52
CA ARG A 177 -5.21 -30.41 -14.31
C ARG A 177 -6.45 -30.61 -15.18
N ALA A 178 -7.27 -29.56 -15.35
CA ALA A 178 -8.44 -29.64 -16.21
C ALA A 178 -8.10 -29.86 -17.69
N VAL A 179 -6.95 -29.37 -18.16
CA VAL A 179 -6.44 -29.66 -19.51
C VAL A 179 -5.89 -31.09 -19.60
N GLU A 180 -5.13 -31.54 -18.61
CA GLU A 180 -4.62 -32.92 -18.53
C GLU A 180 -5.76 -33.96 -18.50
N ASP A 181 -6.86 -33.64 -17.81
CA ASP A 181 -8.07 -34.48 -17.76
C ASP A 181 -8.74 -34.65 -19.13
N LEU A 182 -8.47 -33.75 -20.10
CA LEU A 182 -8.88 -33.90 -21.51
C LEU A 182 -7.95 -34.85 -22.30
N GLY A 183 -6.88 -35.34 -21.68
CA GLY A 183 -5.85 -36.19 -22.31
C GLY A 183 -4.84 -35.39 -23.13
N ILE A 184 -4.61 -34.13 -22.78
CA ILE A 184 -3.73 -33.19 -23.47
C ILE A 184 -2.52 -32.91 -22.57
N ASP A 185 -1.31 -32.97 -23.14
CA ASP A 185 -0.09 -32.71 -22.38
C ASP A 185 0.03 -31.20 -22.07
N VAL A 186 0.59 -30.87 -20.91
CA VAL A 186 0.71 -29.48 -20.45
C VAL A 186 2.16 -29.12 -20.14
N SER A 187 2.58 -27.94 -20.57
CA SER A 187 3.82 -27.29 -20.12
C SER A 187 3.52 -25.88 -19.65
N ARG A 188 4.25 -25.38 -18.65
CA ARG A 188 4.10 -24.00 -18.16
C ARG A 188 5.34 -23.18 -18.51
N VAL A 189 5.13 -21.95 -18.97
CA VAL A 189 6.16 -20.92 -19.13
C VAL A 189 5.86 -19.81 -18.15
N ALA A 190 6.71 -19.66 -17.14
CA ALA A 190 6.54 -18.67 -16.07
C ALA A 190 7.89 -18.18 -15.56
N GLY A 191 8.02 -16.86 -15.46
CA GLY A 191 9.12 -16.16 -14.81
C GLY A 191 8.77 -15.69 -13.40
N SER A 192 9.79 -15.28 -12.63
CA SER A 192 9.60 -14.52 -11.39
C SER A 192 9.06 -13.12 -11.66
N THR A 193 9.35 -12.58 -12.85
CA THR A 193 8.86 -11.30 -13.35
C THR A 193 8.23 -11.47 -14.75
N ARG A 194 7.54 -10.43 -15.23
CA ARG A 194 7.06 -10.37 -16.63
C ARG A 194 8.21 -10.37 -17.64
N TYR A 195 9.37 -9.84 -17.27
CA TYR A 195 10.57 -9.78 -18.10
C TYR A 195 11.23 -11.16 -18.18
N ASP A 196 11.38 -11.86 -17.06
CA ASP A 196 11.83 -13.26 -17.02
C ASP A 196 10.86 -14.18 -17.79
N THR A 197 9.54 -13.96 -17.68
CA THR A 197 8.56 -14.70 -18.48
C THR A 197 8.75 -14.45 -19.99
N ALA A 198 9.10 -13.23 -20.39
CA ALA A 198 9.42 -12.90 -21.77
C ALA A 198 10.67 -13.63 -22.27
N VAL A 199 11.72 -13.68 -21.45
CA VAL A 199 12.96 -14.40 -21.73
C VAL A 199 12.67 -15.91 -21.86
N LYS A 200 11.97 -16.52 -20.91
CA LYS A 200 11.60 -17.95 -20.97
C LYS A 200 10.71 -18.29 -22.16
N ALA A 201 9.83 -17.38 -22.59
CA ALA A 201 9.04 -17.54 -23.80
C ALA A 201 9.91 -17.50 -25.06
N ALA A 202 10.92 -16.63 -25.08
CA ALA A 202 11.90 -16.55 -26.16
C ALA A 202 12.77 -17.82 -26.22
N GLU A 203 13.26 -18.30 -25.08
CA GLU A 203 14.02 -19.55 -24.95
C GLU A 203 13.19 -20.76 -25.39
N LEU A 204 11.92 -20.87 -24.95
CA LEU A 204 11.04 -21.93 -25.42
C LEU A 204 10.90 -21.90 -26.95
N ALA A 205 10.71 -20.72 -27.52
CA ALA A 205 10.58 -20.57 -28.97
C ALA A 205 11.87 -20.98 -29.70
N GLU A 206 13.02 -20.55 -29.20
CA GLU A 206 14.33 -20.94 -29.73
C GLU A 206 14.52 -22.46 -29.67
N ASP A 207 14.30 -23.09 -28.51
CA ASP A 207 14.44 -24.54 -28.33
C ASP A 207 13.55 -25.35 -29.28
N ARG A 208 12.29 -24.93 -29.46
CA ARG A 208 11.31 -25.70 -30.25
C ARG A 208 11.42 -25.47 -31.75
N TYR A 209 11.93 -24.31 -32.18
CA TYR A 209 12.00 -23.95 -33.60
C TYR A 209 13.42 -23.97 -34.19
N SER A 210 14.47 -24.01 -33.38
CA SER A 210 15.87 -24.12 -33.83
C SER A 210 16.18 -25.44 -34.55
N ALA A 211 15.60 -26.56 -34.12
CA ALA A 211 15.82 -27.89 -34.69
C ALA A 211 14.87 -28.26 -35.85
N ALA A 212 13.65 -27.73 -35.86
CA ALA A 212 12.56 -28.21 -36.73
C ALA A 212 12.58 -27.67 -38.18
N ALA A 213 13.31 -26.57 -38.46
CA ALA A 213 13.20 -25.84 -39.74
C ALA A 213 14.43 -25.91 -40.66
N GLY A 214 15.54 -26.54 -40.25
CA GLY A 214 16.80 -26.52 -41.02
C GLY A 214 17.41 -25.11 -41.21
N ARG A 215 16.88 -24.12 -40.49
CA ARG A 215 17.39 -22.77 -40.23
C ARG A 215 16.98 -22.44 -38.79
N THR A 216 17.88 -21.87 -38.01
CA THR A 216 17.57 -21.38 -36.66
C THR A 216 16.50 -20.29 -36.77
N CYS A 217 15.36 -20.49 -36.11
CA CYS A 217 14.25 -19.54 -36.02
C CYS A 217 14.13 -19.16 -34.55
N PHE A 218 13.82 -17.90 -34.24
CA PHE A 218 14.06 -17.28 -32.93
C PHE A 218 15.54 -17.28 -32.57
N ALA A 219 16.40 -17.05 -33.57
CA ALA A 219 17.80 -16.75 -33.31
C ALA A 219 17.89 -15.36 -32.68
N ASN A 220 18.85 -15.20 -31.78
CA ASN A 220 18.99 -13.97 -31.00
C ASN A 220 19.69 -12.84 -31.80
N ASP A 221 19.72 -12.94 -33.13
CA ASP A 221 20.28 -11.94 -34.05
C ASP A 221 19.29 -10.82 -34.41
N THR A 222 17.99 -11.01 -34.18
CA THR A 222 16.95 -9.98 -34.27
C THR A 222 15.97 -10.15 -33.11
N ILE A 223 15.84 -9.14 -32.27
CA ILE A 223 15.00 -9.20 -31.06
C ILE A 223 14.02 -8.04 -31.09
N GLY A 224 12.74 -8.35 -30.92
CA GLY A 224 11.71 -7.34 -30.67
C GLY A 224 11.75 -6.88 -29.23
N VAL A 225 11.60 -5.59 -28.99
CA VAL A 225 11.47 -5.01 -27.66
C VAL A 225 10.16 -4.23 -27.62
N ALA A 226 9.30 -4.50 -26.65
CA ALA A 226 8.07 -3.74 -26.44
C ALA A 226 7.87 -3.45 -24.96
N ARG A 227 6.96 -2.53 -24.67
CA ARG A 227 6.67 -2.13 -23.31
C ARG A 227 6.00 -3.24 -22.50
N ALA A 228 6.46 -3.45 -21.28
CA ALA A 228 6.01 -4.56 -20.43
C ALA A 228 4.62 -4.37 -19.79
N ARG A 229 4.19 -3.11 -19.66
CA ARG A 229 2.94 -2.73 -18.97
C ARG A 229 1.84 -2.28 -19.92
N VAL A 230 2.10 -2.33 -21.22
CA VAL A 230 1.12 -1.96 -22.26
C VAL A 230 1.02 -3.05 -23.31
N PRO A 231 -0.19 -3.58 -23.57
CA PRO A 231 -0.35 -4.75 -24.41
C PRO A 231 -0.21 -4.51 -25.92
N PHE A 232 -0.51 -3.29 -26.36
CA PHE A 232 -0.92 -3.07 -27.75
C PHE A 232 0.24 -3.14 -28.76
N ASP A 233 1.42 -2.67 -28.38
CA ASP A 233 2.61 -2.74 -29.23
C ASP A 233 3.10 -4.18 -29.39
N SER A 234 3.10 -4.96 -28.31
CA SER A 234 3.44 -6.39 -28.31
C SER A 234 2.53 -7.20 -29.25
N PHE A 235 1.22 -6.99 -29.20
CA PHE A 235 0.27 -7.71 -30.06
C PHE A 235 0.30 -7.25 -31.52
N SER A 236 0.58 -5.96 -31.76
CA SER A 236 0.80 -5.47 -33.13
C SER A 236 2.12 -5.99 -33.72
N ALA A 237 3.14 -6.19 -32.88
CA ALA A 237 4.44 -6.73 -33.24
C ALA A 237 4.39 -8.23 -33.56
N ALA A 238 3.56 -8.99 -32.85
CA ALA A 238 3.51 -10.45 -32.91
C ALA A 238 3.42 -11.04 -34.34
N PRO A 239 2.52 -10.59 -35.25
CA PRO A 239 2.51 -11.08 -36.64
C PRO A 239 3.83 -10.84 -37.39
N LEU A 240 4.48 -9.71 -37.15
CA LEU A 240 5.76 -9.38 -37.79
C LEU A 240 6.89 -10.21 -37.20
N LEU A 241 7.02 -10.26 -35.87
CA LEU A 241 8.08 -11.00 -35.18
C LEU A 241 7.96 -12.51 -35.43
N GLY A 242 6.73 -13.05 -35.42
CA GLY A 242 6.48 -14.43 -35.83
C GLY A 242 6.88 -14.70 -37.28
N ARG A 243 6.71 -13.74 -38.20
CA ARG A 243 7.19 -13.87 -39.59
C ARG A 243 8.71 -13.76 -39.69
N LEU A 244 9.32 -12.90 -38.88
CA LEU A 244 10.76 -12.67 -38.85
C LEU A 244 11.52 -13.78 -38.12
N CYS A 245 10.83 -14.72 -37.46
CA CYS A 245 11.47 -15.69 -36.57
C CYS A 245 12.27 -14.96 -35.47
N ALA A 246 11.69 -13.93 -34.87
CA ALA A 246 12.32 -13.10 -33.86
C ALA A 246 11.54 -13.17 -32.54
N PRO A 247 12.20 -13.31 -31.38
CA PRO A 247 11.54 -13.25 -30.08
C PRO A 247 11.07 -11.83 -29.77
N LEU A 248 10.21 -11.72 -28.75
CA LEU A 248 9.82 -10.47 -28.13
C LEU A 248 10.24 -10.50 -26.66
N VAL A 249 11.07 -9.55 -26.26
CA VAL A 249 11.38 -9.27 -24.86
C VAL A 249 10.71 -7.96 -24.44
N LEU A 250 10.63 -7.74 -23.14
CA LEU A 250 9.90 -6.60 -22.56
C LEU A 250 10.89 -5.60 -21.93
N ALA A 251 10.56 -4.32 -22.00
CA ALA A 251 11.31 -3.25 -21.33
C ALA A 251 10.37 -2.22 -20.71
N ASP A 252 10.92 -1.34 -19.88
CA ASP A 252 10.23 -0.16 -19.35
C ASP A 252 10.63 1.10 -20.16
N PRO A 253 9.86 2.20 -20.08
CA PRO A 253 10.13 3.42 -20.84
C PRO A 253 11.56 3.94 -20.66
N GLY A 254 12.05 3.97 -19.41
CA GLY A 254 13.35 4.52 -19.06
C GLY A 254 14.46 3.48 -18.85
N LYS A 255 14.16 2.18 -18.90
CA LYS A 255 15.13 1.14 -18.50
C LYS A 255 14.93 -0.17 -19.26
N VAL A 256 16.04 -0.80 -19.64
CA VAL A 256 16.09 -2.24 -19.97
C VAL A 256 16.30 -3.02 -18.68
N PRO A 257 15.32 -3.83 -18.22
CA PRO A 257 15.43 -4.54 -16.94
C PRO A 257 16.46 -5.66 -16.98
N ASP A 258 16.99 -6.02 -15.81
CA ASP A 258 18.13 -6.92 -15.68
C ASP A 258 17.91 -8.28 -16.39
N ASP A 259 16.74 -8.89 -16.26
CA ASP A 259 16.40 -10.15 -16.97
C ASP A 259 16.53 -10.01 -18.49
N THR A 260 16.05 -8.88 -19.02
CA THR A 260 16.14 -8.58 -20.45
C THR A 260 17.56 -8.23 -20.85
N ALA A 261 18.28 -7.45 -20.05
CA ALA A 261 19.67 -7.11 -20.28
C ALA A 261 20.55 -8.36 -20.36
N VAL A 262 20.39 -9.32 -19.44
CA VAL A 262 21.11 -10.61 -19.44
C VAL A 262 20.86 -11.39 -20.73
N TYR A 263 19.61 -11.47 -21.17
CA TYR A 263 19.26 -12.14 -22.43
C TYR A 263 19.86 -11.44 -23.66
N LEU A 264 19.80 -10.11 -23.70
CA LEU A 264 20.40 -9.31 -24.78
C LEU A 264 21.93 -9.40 -24.79
N ASP A 265 22.57 -9.48 -23.63
CA ASP A 265 24.02 -9.66 -23.51
C ASP A 265 24.46 -11.02 -24.01
N ALA A 266 23.74 -12.09 -23.63
CA ALA A 266 23.99 -13.44 -24.14
C ALA A 266 23.86 -13.49 -25.69
N ALA A 267 22.84 -12.82 -26.24
CA ALA A 267 22.68 -12.68 -27.68
C ALA A 267 23.87 -11.99 -28.38
N ARG A 268 24.40 -10.93 -27.75
CA ARG A 268 25.55 -10.16 -28.26
C ARG A 268 26.88 -10.91 -28.11
N GLU A 269 26.99 -11.84 -27.17
CA GLU A 269 28.14 -12.73 -27.05
C GLU A 269 28.15 -13.78 -28.18
N GLU A 270 26.98 -14.25 -28.60
CA GLU A 270 26.85 -15.28 -29.64
C GLU A 270 26.92 -14.71 -31.07
N HIS A 271 26.50 -13.46 -31.27
CA HIS A 271 26.36 -12.85 -32.59
C HIS A 271 27.15 -11.55 -32.75
N ASP A 272 27.88 -11.42 -33.87
CA ASP A 272 28.64 -10.19 -34.22
C ASP A 272 27.76 -8.92 -34.28
N ALA A 273 26.45 -9.07 -34.51
CA ALA A 273 25.48 -7.99 -34.47
C ALA A 273 24.08 -8.51 -34.09
N VAL A 274 23.43 -7.84 -33.14
CA VAL A 274 22.04 -8.08 -32.72
C VAL A 274 21.17 -6.90 -33.15
N GLY A 275 20.14 -7.15 -33.96
CA GLY A 275 19.19 -6.16 -34.41
C GLY A 275 18.02 -5.98 -33.45
N LEU A 276 18.03 -4.91 -32.66
CA LEU A 276 16.89 -4.55 -31.80
C LEU A 276 15.81 -3.82 -32.61
N ARG A 277 14.57 -4.29 -32.49
CA ARG A 277 13.37 -3.66 -33.05
C ARG A 277 12.46 -3.22 -31.92
N VAL A 278 12.47 -1.93 -31.63
CA VAL A 278 11.55 -1.32 -30.65
C VAL A 278 10.17 -1.16 -31.28
N PHE A 279 9.15 -1.67 -30.59
CA PHE A 279 7.75 -1.51 -30.93
C PHE A 279 7.08 -0.58 -29.93
N GLY A 280 6.63 0.56 -30.43
CA GLY A 280 6.13 1.68 -29.65
C GLY A 280 6.94 2.96 -29.90
N GLY A 281 6.45 4.09 -29.40
CA GLY A 281 7.18 5.36 -29.45
C GLY A 281 8.26 5.45 -28.37
N ASP A 282 8.91 6.60 -28.27
CA ASP A 282 9.93 6.87 -27.23
C ASP A 282 9.35 6.76 -25.80
N ALA A 283 8.05 7.02 -25.63
CA ALA A 283 7.33 6.76 -24.39
C ALA A 283 7.19 5.25 -24.09
N ALA A 284 7.16 4.38 -25.10
CA ALA A 284 7.04 2.95 -24.85
C ALA A 284 8.37 2.34 -24.37
N VAL A 285 9.44 2.63 -25.10
CA VAL A 285 10.83 2.29 -24.76
C VAL A 285 11.69 3.40 -25.34
N SER A 286 12.29 4.22 -24.48
CA SER A 286 13.02 5.40 -24.93
C SER A 286 14.34 5.03 -25.59
N GLN A 287 14.79 5.88 -26.51
CA GLN A 287 16.12 5.75 -27.08
C GLN A 287 17.19 5.84 -25.99
N ALA A 288 16.97 6.68 -24.97
CA ALA A 288 17.87 6.80 -23.82
C ALA A 288 17.99 5.49 -23.02
N ALA A 289 16.90 4.75 -22.82
CA ALA A 289 16.92 3.45 -22.14
C ALA A 289 17.77 2.42 -22.91
N ILE A 290 17.61 2.39 -24.24
CA ILE A 290 18.40 1.51 -25.11
C ILE A 290 19.88 1.93 -25.11
N ASP A 291 20.16 3.24 -25.20
CA ASP A 291 21.52 3.76 -25.21
C ASP A 291 22.23 3.48 -23.87
N ALA A 292 21.56 3.72 -22.73
CA ALA A 292 22.08 3.43 -21.40
C ALA A 292 22.42 1.94 -21.20
N TYR A 293 21.56 1.04 -21.68
CA TYR A 293 21.87 -0.40 -21.70
C TYR A 293 23.09 -0.71 -22.58
N LEU A 294 23.21 -0.09 -23.76
CA LEU A 294 24.30 -0.36 -24.69
C LEU A 294 25.66 0.19 -24.20
N THR A 295 25.66 1.31 -23.48
CA THR A 295 26.89 1.97 -22.98
C THR A 295 27.29 1.55 -21.57
N GLY A 296 26.35 1.06 -20.75
CA GLY A 296 26.58 0.77 -19.34
C GLY A 296 26.79 2.02 -18.49
N GLU A 297 26.46 3.20 -19.02
CA GLU A 297 26.45 4.48 -18.29
C GLU A 297 25.00 4.78 -17.91
N GLU A 298 24.74 5.07 -16.63
CA GLU A 298 23.42 5.57 -16.21
C GLU A 298 23.10 6.85 -17.01
N PRO A 299 21.85 7.03 -17.45
CA PRO A 299 21.47 8.25 -18.16
C PRO A 299 21.84 9.44 -17.29
N GLU A 300 22.65 10.36 -17.82
CA GLU A 300 23.02 11.57 -17.09
C GLU A 300 21.74 12.27 -16.65
N THR A 301 21.50 12.32 -15.33
CA THR A 301 20.56 13.26 -14.74
C THR A 301 21.12 14.64 -15.05
N GLY A 302 20.62 15.24 -16.12
CA GLY A 302 21.00 16.57 -16.55
C GLY A 302 20.68 17.56 -15.44
N ASP A 303 21.72 17.92 -14.70
CA ASP A 303 21.82 19.11 -13.85
C ASP A 303 21.25 20.33 -14.58
N ASP A 304 20.60 21.20 -13.82
CA ASP A 304 19.81 22.35 -14.24
C ASP A 304 20.72 23.42 -14.87
N GLY A 305 21.21 23.15 -16.07
CA GLY A 305 22.13 24.02 -16.81
C GLY A 305 21.39 25.06 -17.61
N GLU A 306 21.44 26.31 -17.13
CA GLU A 306 21.09 27.56 -17.80
C GLU A 306 21.00 27.47 -19.34
N ALA A 307 19.82 27.79 -19.89
CA ALA A 307 19.61 27.98 -21.31
C ALA A 307 20.63 28.99 -21.87
N ALA A 308 21.60 28.49 -22.64
CA ALA A 308 22.43 29.33 -23.48
C ALA A 308 21.63 29.77 -24.70
N ASP A 309 21.44 31.08 -24.81
CA ASP A 309 20.76 31.78 -25.89
C ASP A 309 21.29 31.38 -27.28
N GLY A 310 20.59 30.46 -27.94
CA GLY A 310 20.79 30.08 -29.34
C GLY A 310 19.47 30.16 -30.08
N GLU A 311 19.30 31.21 -30.87
CA GLU A 311 18.13 31.48 -31.72
C GLU A 311 17.88 30.29 -32.68
N PRO A 312 16.71 29.61 -32.65
CA PRO A 312 16.46 28.46 -33.51
C PRO A 312 16.04 28.89 -34.93
N ASP A 313 16.58 28.16 -35.91
CA ASP A 313 16.29 28.26 -37.34
C ASP A 313 14.96 27.57 -37.67
N ASP A 314 13.96 28.35 -38.09
CA ASP A 314 12.62 27.90 -38.50
C ASP A 314 12.65 27.20 -39.86
N SER A 315 12.93 25.89 -39.91
CA SER A 315 12.49 25.06 -41.05
C SER A 315 12.49 23.55 -40.80
N GLU A 316 11.55 23.05 -39.99
CA GLU A 316 10.81 21.79 -40.22
C GLU A 316 9.70 21.62 -39.13
N PRO A 317 8.48 21.16 -39.46
CA PRO A 317 7.41 21.03 -38.47
C PRO A 317 7.62 19.76 -37.65
N SER A 318 8.07 19.88 -36.41
CA SER A 318 7.93 18.82 -35.41
C SER A 318 6.47 18.77 -34.94
N THR A 319 5.85 17.60 -35.03
CA THR A 319 4.57 17.34 -34.35
C THR A 319 4.87 17.08 -32.88
N ALA A 320 4.33 17.92 -31.99
CA ALA A 320 4.48 17.80 -30.54
C ALA A 320 3.94 16.46 -30.00
N PRO A 321 4.53 15.91 -28.92
CA PRO A 321 3.96 14.78 -28.19
C PRO A 321 2.69 15.22 -27.44
N GLY A 322 1.69 14.33 -27.33
CA GLY A 322 0.61 14.47 -26.35
C GLY A 322 -0.72 15.08 -26.82
N VAL A 323 -1.32 14.59 -27.91
CA VAL A 323 -2.76 14.88 -28.20
C VAL A 323 -3.58 13.61 -28.00
N LEU A 324 -4.42 13.59 -26.96
CA LEU A 324 -5.35 12.49 -26.66
C LEU A 324 -6.61 12.56 -27.57
N PRO A 325 -7.18 11.42 -27.99
CA PRO A 325 -8.41 11.43 -28.77
C PRO A 325 -9.63 11.81 -27.91
N ALA A 326 -10.43 12.75 -28.42
CA ALA A 326 -11.64 13.27 -27.77
C ALA A 326 -12.67 12.16 -27.44
N GLY A 327 -13.30 12.23 -26.26
CA GLY A 327 -14.32 11.27 -25.80
C GLY A 327 -13.76 9.94 -25.26
N THR A 328 -12.46 9.90 -24.97
CA THR A 328 -11.78 8.78 -24.34
C THR A 328 -10.91 9.33 -23.22
N CYS A 329 -10.78 8.63 -22.08
CA CYS A 329 -9.63 8.83 -21.18
C CYS A 329 -8.35 8.22 -21.82
N GLY A 330 -8.35 7.94 -23.13
CA GLY A 330 -7.73 6.77 -23.74
C GLY A 330 -6.22 6.80 -23.98
N GLY A 331 -5.73 5.67 -24.51
CA GLY A 331 -4.36 5.41 -24.92
C GLY A 331 -3.51 4.84 -23.80
N ALA A 332 -2.65 3.88 -24.14
CA ALA A 332 -1.59 3.39 -23.25
C ALA A 332 -0.78 4.57 -22.71
N ILE A 333 -1.01 4.93 -21.46
CA ILE A 333 -0.10 5.76 -20.69
C ILE A 333 0.69 4.83 -19.79
N ASP A 334 1.93 5.22 -19.58
CA ASP A 334 2.81 4.55 -18.67
C ASP A 334 2.27 4.65 -17.24
N ASP A 335 2.38 3.59 -16.44
CA ASP A 335 2.15 3.70 -14.99
C ASP A 335 3.03 4.81 -14.36
N GLU A 336 4.04 5.30 -15.10
CA GLU A 336 4.80 6.51 -14.80
C GLU A 336 3.93 7.78 -14.80
N PRO A 337 3.96 8.56 -13.71
CA PRO A 337 3.30 9.86 -13.61
C PRO A 337 3.74 10.82 -14.70
N SER A 338 2.78 11.40 -15.41
CA SER A 338 3.03 12.45 -16.40
C SER A 338 2.41 13.76 -15.96
N GLN A 339 3.17 14.84 -16.02
CA GLN A 339 2.65 16.17 -15.73
C GLN A 339 1.71 16.60 -16.86
N LEU A 340 0.40 16.43 -16.65
CA LEU A 340 -0.60 16.69 -17.69
C LEU A 340 -0.94 18.17 -17.80
N VAL A 341 -0.90 18.90 -16.68
CA VAL A 341 -1.14 20.34 -16.66
C VAL A 341 0.21 21.05 -16.77
N PRO A 342 0.48 21.79 -17.86
CA PRO A 342 1.76 22.49 -18.06
C PRO A 342 1.80 23.80 -17.24
N SER A 343 1.48 23.70 -15.95
CA SER A 343 1.56 24.79 -14.98
C SER A 343 2.34 24.35 -13.75
N ALA A 344 3.09 25.30 -13.21
CA ALA A 344 3.90 25.18 -12.00
C ALA A 344 3.09 25.39 -10.71
N ASN A 345 1.82 25.81 -10.80
CA ASN A 345 0.97 26.09 -9.64
C ASN A 345 -0.45 25.56 -9.89
N ALA A 346 -0.58 24.27 -10.22
CA ALA A 346 -1.84 23.58 -10.48
C ALA A 346 -2.17 22.54 -9.40
N GLU A 347 -3.35 22.66 -8.80
CA GLU A 347 -3.82 21.92 -7.62
C GLU A 347 -5.19 21.28 -7.86
N ASP A 348 -5.51 20.26 -7.04
CA ASP A 348 -6.83 19.63 -6.95
C ASP A 348 -7.47 19.24 -8.31
N PRO A 349 -6.79 18.44 -9.15
CA PRO A 349 -7.32 18.06 -10.46
C PRO A 349 -8.53 17.14 -10.34
N ALA A 350 -9.53 17.29 -11.21
CA ALA A 350 -10.65 16.35 -11.34
C ALA A 350 -11.10 16.15 -12.79
N TRP A 351 -11.39 14.90 -13.14
CA TRP A 351 -11.83 14.50 -14.47
C TRP A 351 -13.28 14.91 -14.77
N SER A 352 -13.54 15.32 -16.01
CA SER A 352 -14.90 15.39 -16.54
C SER A 352 -15.49 13.98 -16.72
N PRO A 353 -16.81 13.79 -16.60
CA PRO A 353 -17.42 12.45 -16.70
C PRO A 353 -17.23 11.76 -18.05
N ASP A 354 -17.06 12.55 -19.10
CA ASP A 354 -16.81 12.10 -20.48
C ASP A 354 -15.32 11.95 -20.82
N CYS A 355 -14.45 12.08 -19.81
CA CYS A 355 -13.00 12.03 -19.93
C CYS A 355 -12.35 13.08 -20.85
N SER A 356 -13.09 14.08 -21.33
CA SER A 356 -12.57 15.03 -22.32
C SER A 356 -11.72 16.14 -21.70
N ARG A 357 -11.88 16.43 -20.41
CA ARG A 357 -11.27 17.58 -19.73
C ARG A 357 -10.90 17.28 -18.28
N LEU A 358 -9.96 18.05 -17.76
CA LEU A 358 -9.74 18.21 -16.32
C LEU A 358 -10.18 19.61 -15.88
N ILE A 359 -10.68 19.71 -14.66
CA ILE A 359 -10.77 20.96 -13.90
C ILE A 359 -9.66 20.95 -12.84
N TYR A 360 -9.03 22.09 -12.59
CA TYR A 360 -8.00 22.25 -11.58
C TYR A 360 -8.01 23.69 -11.03
N THR A 361 -7.35 23.90 -9.91
CA THR A 361 -7.11 25.22 -9.34
C THR A 361 -5.72 25.70 -9.75
N GLU A 362 -5.62 26.95 -10.19
CA GLU A 362 -4.33 27.59 -10.45
C GLU A 362 -4.33 29.04 -9.98
N ASN A 363 -3.37 29.36 -9.12
CA ASN A 363 -3.24 30.65 -8.44
C ASN A 363 -4.58 31.10 -7.82
N GLY A 364 -5.27 30.17 -7.14
CA GLY A 364 -6.56 30.36 -6.50
C GLY A 364 -7.76 30.56 -7.44
N SER A 365 -7.60 30.47 -8.76
CA SER A 365 -8.69 30.52 -9.75
C SER A 365 -9.01 29.13 -10.30
N LEU A 366 -10.22 28.93 -10.82
CA LEU A 366 -10.59 27.66 -11.46
C LEU A 366 -10.25 27.68 -12.95
N TRP A 367 -9.63 26.61 -13.42
CA TRP A 367 -9.23 26.43 -14.81
C TRP A 367 -9.65 25.06 -15.31
N THR A 368 -10.02 24.99 -16.59
CA THR A 368 -10.20 23.70 -17.28
C THR A 368 -9.13 23.54 -18.34
N VAL A 369 -8.67 22.32 -18.55
CA VAL A 369 -7.79 21.94 -19.64
C VAL A 369 -8.38 20.72 -20.33
N ASN A 370 -8.10 20.53 -21.62
CA ASN A 370 -8.40 19.26 -22.26
C ASN A 370 -7.58 18.14 -21.62
N ASN A 371 -8.07 16.91 -21.75
CA ASN A 371 -7.39 15.73 -21.22
C ASN A 371 -5.98 15.50 -21.81
N ASP A 372 -5.60 16.23 -22.86
CA ASP A 372 -4.31 16.21 -23.51
C ASP A 372 -3.40 17.39 -23.12
N GLY A 373 -3.79 18.17 -22.10
CA GLY A 373 -3.04 19.34 -21.64
C GLY A 373 -3.25 20.60 -22.49
N THR A 374 -4.04 20.54 -23.58
CA THR A 374 -4.31 21.69 -24.46
C THR A 374 -5.54 22.50 -24.04
N ASP A 375 -5.75 23.68 -24.64
CA ASP A 375 -6.93 24.55 -24.42
C ASP A 375 -7.18 24.92 -22.94
N ALA A 376 -6.09 25.13 -22.18
CA ALA A 376 -6.17 25.62 -20.82
C ALA A 376 -6.90 26.97 -20.78
N ARG A 377 -8.04 27.02 -20.08
CA ARG A 377 -8.91 28.20 -20.01
C ARG A 377 -9.38 28.45 -18.57
N LYS A 378 -9.30 29.71 -18.15
CA LYS A 378 -9.82 30.14 -16.86
C LYS A 378 -11.34 30.11 -16.89
N LEU A 379 -11.95 29.35 -15.98
CA LEU A 379 -13.41 29.19 -15.84
C LEU A 379 -13.99 30.22 -14.87
N VAL A 380 -13.39 30.37 -13.68
CA VAL A 380 -13.86 31.29 -12.64
C VAL A 380 -12.66 32.03 -12.03
N ASN A 381 -12.77 33.37 -11.92
CA ASN A 381 -11.78 34.18 -11.24
C ASN A 381 -12.03 34.19 -9.72
N HIS A 382 -10.95 34.23 -8.96
CA HIS A 382 -10.99 34.12 -7.49
C HIS A 382 -11.59 35.36 -6.79
N ASP A 383 -11.62 36.52 -7.47
CA ASP A 383 -12.09 37.83 -6.99
C ASP A 383 -11.87 38.09 -5.48
N GLY A 384 -10.64 37.89 -4.99
CA GLY A 384 -10.22 38.17 -3.61
C GLY A 384 -10.37 37.01 -2.60
N GLY A 385 -10.84 35.84 -3.03
CA GLY A 385 -10.79 34.59 -2.26
C GLY A 385 -9.87 33.55 -2.90
N TYR A 386 -9.87 32.33 -2.37
CA TYR A 386 -9.18 31.16 -2.91
C TYR A 386 -10.22 30.13 -3.37
N LEU A 387 -10.19 29.72 -4.64
CA LEU A 387 -11.08 28.69 -5.19
C LEU A 387 -10.34 27.37 -5.27
N TYR A 388 -10.85 26.31 -4.65
CA TYR A 388 -10.15 25.02 -4.54
C TYR A 388 -11.11 23.84 -4.49
N ALA A 389 -10.56 22.62 -4.59
CA ALA A 389 -11.29 21.37 -4.63
C ALA A 389 -12.45 21.32 -5.65
N PRO A 390 -12.23 21.66 -6.93
CA PRO A 390 -13.28 21.58 -7.93
C PRO A 390 -13.62 20.13 -8.30
N VAL A 391 -14.91 19.84 -8.49
CA VAL A 391 -15.41 18.53 -8.94
C VAL A 391 -16.54 18.69 -9.95
N TRP A 392 -16.55 17.83 -10.98
CA TRP A 392 -17.61 17.80 -11.98
C TRP A 392 -18.89 17.14 -11.47
N SER A 393 -20.04 17.65 -11.89
CA SER A 393 -21.29 16.91 -11.74
C SER A 393 -21.29 15.68 -12.66
N PRO A 394 -22.00 14.58 -12.31
CA PRO A 394 -22.00 13.34 -13.11
C PRO A 394 -22.53 13.53 -14.54
N ASP A 395 -23.40 14.52 -14.74
CA ASP A 395 -23.94 14.90 -16.05
C ASP A 395 -23.02 15.80 -16.87
N GLY A 396 -21.86 16.21 -16.32
CA GLY A 396 -20.88 17.06 -16.96
C GLY A 396 -21.33 18.50 -17.20
N THR A 397 -22.42 18.96 -16.60
CA THR A 397 -23.00 20.30 -16.86
C THR A 397 -22.59 21.37 -15.85
N ARG A 398 -22.16 20.96 -14.65
CA ARG A 398 -21.84 21.84 -13.53
C ARG A 398 -20.54 21.43 -12.86
N ILE A 399 -19.92 22.38 -12.18
CA ILE A 399 -18.78 22.19 -11.29
C ILE A 399 -19.22 22.60 -9.88
N ALA A 400 -18.94 21.77 -8.87
CA ALA A 400 -18.96 22.19 -7.47
C ALA A 400 -17.54 22.51 -7.01
N TYR A 401 -17.35 23.51 -6.16
CA TYR A 401 -16.04 23.89 -5.68
C TYR A 401 -16.12 24.63 -4.34
N SER A 402 -15.00 24.73 -3.63
CA SER A 402 -14.88 25.46 -2.37
C SER A 402 -14.37 26.87 -2.63
N ARG A 403 -14.99 27.88 -2.03
CA ARG A 403 -14.50 29.27 -2.04
C ARG A 403 -14.14 29.70 -0.63
N GLY A 404 -12.85 29.80 -0.37
CA GLY A 404 -12.28 30.29 0.87
C GLY A 404 -12.01 31.80 0.82
N GLN A 405 -12.30 32.52 1.89
CA GLN A 405 -11.92 33.93 2.03
C GLN A 405 -11.96 34.37 3.50
N ASN A 406 -11.18 35.39 3.82
CA ASN A 406 -11.30 36.05 5.12
C ASN A 406 -12.54 36.95 5.16
N ASP A 407 -13.24 36.94 6.30
CA ASP A 407 -14.32 37.90 6.58
C ASP A 407 -13.75 39.29 6.97
N GLU A 408 -14.62 40.25 7.28
CA GLU A 408 -14.23 41.62 7.64
C GLU A 408 -13.33 41.70 8.89
N ASN A 409 -13.32 40.66 9.73
CA ASN A 409 -12.51 40.56 10.93
C ASN A 409 -11.23 39.74 10.71
N GLY A 410 -10.96 39.29 9.48
CA GLY A 410 -9.79 38.47 9.16
C GLY A 410 -10.01 36.96 9.37
N ASN A 411 -11.22 36.51 9.70
CA ASN A 411 -11.48 35.09 9.97
C ASN A 411 -11.68 34.31 8.67
N TRP A 412 -10.98 33.18 8.53
CA TRP A 412 -11.15 32.30 7.39
C TRP A 412 -12.53 31.62 7.40
N ARG A 413 -13.21 31.66 6.24
CA ARG A 413 -14.45 30.94 5.95
C ARG A 413 -14.37 30.30 4.58
N ALA A 414 -15.01 29.15 4.42
CA ALA A 414 -15.18 28.52 3.12
C ALA A 414 -16.65 28.09 2.92
N HIS A 415 -17.12 28.23 1.68
CA HIS A 415 -18.46 27.79 1.31
C HIS A 415 -18.43 26.98 0.02
N ILE A 416 -19.42 26.10 -0.15
CA ILE A 416 -19.61 25.35 -1.39
C ILE A 416 -20.32 26.24 -2.40
N TRP A 417 -19.78 26.29 -3.61
CA TRP A 417 -20.34 26.97 -4.77
C TRP A 417 -20.61 25.97 -5.88
N THR A 418 -21.51 26.33 -6.79
CA THR A 418 -21.68 25.61 -8.05
C THR A 418 -21.72 26.59 -9.21
N VAL A 419 -21.08 26.23 -10.32
CA VAL A 419 -21.07 27.00 -11.57
C VAL A 419 -21.35 26.08 -12.75
N ASN A 420 -21.95 26.60 -13.81
CA ASN A 420 -22.04 25.86 -15.06
C ASN A 420 -20.68 25.80 -15.76
N VAL A 421 -20.46 24.80 -16.61
CA VAL A 421 -19.18 24.58 -17.31
C VAL A 421 -18.84 25.68 -18.33
N ASP A 422 -19.80 26.54 -18.66
CA ASP A 422 -19.60 27.77 -19.45
C ASP A 422 -19.27 29.01 -18.58
N GLY A 423 -19.15 28.84 -17.26
CA GLY A 423 -18.91 29.91 -16.30
C GLY A 423 -20.16 30.66 -15.85
N SER A 424 -21.33 30.36 -16.43
CA SER A 424 -22.60 30.98 -16.04
C SER A 424 -23.17 30.38 -14.75
N HIS A 425 -24.16 31.05 -14.16
CA HIS A 425 -24.86 30.56 -12.97
C HIS A 425 -23.94 30.17 -11.80
N ASN A 426 -22.89 30.97 -11.57
CA ASN A 426 -22.00 30.82 -10.43
C ASN A 426 -22.71 31.25 -9.14
N ASN A 427 -23.15 30.29 -8.32
CA ASN A 427 -23.96 30.53 -7.14
C ASN A 427 -23.39 29.84 -5.91
N GLN A 428 -23.36 30.57 -4.79
CA GLN A 428 -23.10 30.03 -3.46
C GLN A 428 -24.22 29.09 -3.03
N ARG A 429 -23.88 27.95 -2.45
CA ARG A 429 -24.82 26.91 -1.99
C ARG A 429 -24.89 26.77 -0.48
N THR A 430 -23.83 27.14 0.23
CA THR A 430 -23.81 27.11 1.69
C THR A 430 -23.48 28.49 2.27
N GLU A 431 -23.90 28.75 3.50
CA GLU A 431 -23.77 30.04 4.17
C GLU A 431 -23.55 29.83 5.68
N GLY A 432 -23.18 30.89 6.39
CA GLY A 432 -22.99 30.89 7.85
C GLY A 432 -21.54 31.07 8.27
N ASP A 433 -21.27 30.97 9.57
CA ASP A 433 -19.91 31.01 10.12
C ASP A 433 -19.33 29.58 10.21
N VAL A 434 -19.11 28.97 9.05
CA VAL A 434 -18.64 27.59 8.87
C VAL A 434 -17.49 27.55 7.86
N ILE A 435 -16.77 26.43 7.82
CA ILE A 435 -15.86 26.11 6.71
C ILE A 435 -16.43 24.86 6.04
N ASP A 436 -17.12 25.05 4.92
CA ASP A 436 -17.60 23.97 4.08
C ASP A 436 -16.64 23.78 2.90
N ARG A 437 -16.07 22.58 2.74
CA ARG A 437 -15.05 22.29 1.71
C ARG A 437 -15.08 20.84 1.19
N TRP A 438 -14.29 20.59 0.13
CA TRP A 438 -14.11 19.28 -0.52
C TRP A 438 -15.45 18.59 -0.87
N ALA A 439 -16.32 19.31 -1.57
CA ALA A 439 -17.58 18.75 -2.02
C ALA A 439 -17.40 17.63 -3.05
N THR A 440 -18.33 16.67 -3.04
CA THR A 440 -18.45 15.57 -4.01
C THR A 440 -19.92 15.38 -4.39
N TRP A 441 -20.18 14.96 -5.63
CA TRP A 441 -21.54 14.72 -6.13
C TRP A 441 -21.95 13.26 -5.91
N SER A 442 -23.22 13.04 -5.56
CA SER A 442 -23.81 11.71 -5.70
C SER A 442 -23.83 11.29 -7.17
N PRO A 443 -23.73 10.00 -7.51
CA PRO A 443 -23.73 9.52 -8.90
C PRO A 443 -24.97 9.93 -9.70
N ASP A 444 -26.10 10.14 -9.02
CA ASP A 444 -27.35 10.61 -9.62
C ASP A 444 -27.45 12.15 -9.78
N GLY A 445 -26.43 12.88 -9.33
CA GLY A 445 -26.32 14.34 -9.42
C GLY A 445 -27.30 15.12 -8.54
N LYS A 446 -28.07 14.46 -7.67
CA LYS A 446 -29.10 15.10 -6.83
C LYS A 446 -28.57 15.62 -5.50
N TRP A 447 -27.46 15.06 -5.02
CA TRP A 447 -26.89 15.35 -3.71
C TRP A 447 -25.43 15.79 -3.83
N LEU A 448 -25.01 16.55 -2.82
CA LEU A 448 -23.62 16.89 -2.55
C LEU A 448 -23.29 16.38 -1.14
N ALA A 449 -22.14 15.72 -0.99
CA ALA A 449 -21.52 15.52 0.31
C ALA A 449 -20.30 16.44 0.42
N PHE A 450 -20.00 16.98 1.60
CA PHE A 450 -18.87 17.87 1.83
C PHE A 450 -18.47 17.84 3.31
N GLU A 451 -17.24 18.23 3.60
CA GLU A 451 -16.82 18.46 4.98
C GLU A 451 -17.33 19.80 5.48
N ARG A 452 -17.82 19.84 6.72
CA ARG A 452 -18.14 21.06 7.45
C ARG A 452 -17.35 21.14 8.75
N GLU A 453 -16.55 22.19 8.90
CA GLU A 453 -15.96 22.59 10.18
C GLU A 453 -16.81 23.68 10.85
N THR A 454 -17.19 23.44 12.11
CA THR A 454 -17.88 24.38 12.99
C THR A 454 -17.11 24.59 14.30
N GLY A 455 -17.53 25.52 15.16
CA GLY A 455 -16.92 25.74 16.47
C GLY A 455 -17.83 26.57 17.37
N SER A 456 -17.60 26.54 18.69
CA SER A 456 -18.42 27.22 19.70
C SER A 456 -18.21 28.75 19.73
N GLY A 457 -17.14 29.22 19.09
CA GLY A 457 -16.75 30.61 18.98
C GLY A 457 -15.36 30.74 18.35
N ARG A 458 -14.73 31.90 18.52
CA ARG A 458 -13.33 32.14 18.14
C ARG A 458 -12.56 32.78 19.28
N ASP A 459 -11.25 32.52 19.36
CA ASP A 459 -10.35 33.18 20.30
C ASP A 459 -9.94 34.59 19.81
N GLU A 460 -9.02 35.25 20.54
CA GLU A 460 -8.55 36.61 20.22
C GLU A 460 -7.73 36.66 18.91
N ASP A 461 -7.18 35.52 18.47
CA ASP A 461 -6.38 35.37 17.25
C ASP A 461 -7.23 34.88 16.05
N GLY A 462 -8.51 34.59 16.26
CA GLY A 462 -9.49 34.21 15.24
C GLY A 462 -9.62 32.71 14.99
N TYR A 463 -8.91 31.87 15.76
CA TYR A 463 -9.01 30.41 15.70
C TYR A 463 -10.33 29.93 16.30
N ARG A 464 -10.90 28.84 15.77
CA ARG A 464 -12.15 28.28 16.28
C ARG A 464 -11.91 27.59 17.63
N LEU A 465 -12.75 27.92 18.59
CA LEU A 465 -12.83 27.20 19.86
C LEU A 465 -13.76 26.00 19.70
N ASP A 466 -13.41 24.87 20.34
CA ASP A 466 -14.16 23.61 20.31
C ASP A 466 -14.55 23.21 18.88
N SER A 467 -13.58 23.26 17.95
CA SER A 467 -13.86 23.00 16.54
C SER A 467 -14.23 21.55 16.30
N ASP A 468 -15.22 21.35 15.44
CA ASP A 468 -15.79 20.04 15.14
C ASP A 468 -15.99 19.88 13.63
N ARG A 469 -15.62 18.73 13.06
CA ARG A 469 -15.62 18.45 11.61
C ARG A 469 -16.51 17.25 11.27
N HIS A 470 -17.52 17.48 10.43
CA HIS A 470 -18.48 16.44 10.06
C HIS A 470 -18.69 16.35 8.56
N ILE A 471 -19.01 15.16 8.07
CA ILE A 471 -19.53 14.97 6.72
C ILE A 471 -20.99 15.43 6.69
N VAL A 472 -21.29 16.32 5.75
CA VAL A 472 -22.63 16.88 5.54
C VAL A 472 -23.13 16.50 4.16
N VAL A 473 -24.37 16.02 4.10
CA VAL A 473 -25.07 15.71 2.85
C VAL A 473 -26.20 16.72 2.62
N MET A 474 -26.29 17.26 1.41
CA MET A 474 -27.33 18.22 1.03
C MET A 474 -27.83 18.00 -0.40
N THR A 475 -29.03 18.52 -0.72
CA THR A 475 -29.48 18.57 -2.12
C THR A 475 -28.58 19.49 -2.94
N SER A 476 -28.27 19.13 -4.19
CA SER A 476 -27.40 19.90 -5.09
C SER A 476 -27.84 21.35 -5.38
N PHE A 477 -29.07 21.71 -5.00
CA PHE A 477 -29.65 23.04 -5.22
C PHE A 477 -29.55 23.98 -4.01
N GLY A 478 -29.08 23.51 -2.85
CA GLY A 478 -28.81 24.39 -1.70
C GLY A 478 -29.64 24.17 -0.43
N ASN A 479 -30.73 23.40 -0.49
CA ASN A 479 -31.87 23.77 0.36
C ASN A 479 -31.96 23.10 1.74
N LYS A 480 -31.18 22.05 2.06
CA LYS A 480 -31.17 21.36 3.38
C LYS A 480 -29.90 20.53 3.60
N PRO A 481 -28.83 21.08 4.21
CA PRO A 481 -27.71 20.27 4.71
C PRO A 481 -28.12 19.49 5.96
N ARG A 482 -27.74 18.21 6.04
CA ARG A 482 -27.77 17.40 7.28
C ARG A 482 -26.40 16.77 7.50
N ALA A 483 -25.98 16.65 8.76
CA ALA A 483 -24.83 15.82 9.09
C ALA A 483 -25.14 14.34 8.78
N LEU A 484 -24.11 13.60 8.36
CA LEU A 484 -24.18 12.16 8.15
C LEU A 484 -24.35 11.46 9.50
N ASN A 485 -23.52 11.84 10.48
CA ASN A 485 -23.53 11.40 11.87
C ASN A 485 -23.70 12.60 12.84
N GLU A 486 -24.19 12.36 14.07
CA GLU A 486 -24.28 13.38 15.13
C GLU A 486 -23.48 12.94 16.37
N GLY A 487 -22.35 13.61 16.65
CA GLY A 487 -21.52 13.44 17.85
C GLY A 487 -20.20 12.71 17.61
N GLY A 488 -19.09 13.44 17.78
CA GLY A 488 -17.71 12.92 17.79
C GLY A 488 -17.01 12.87 16.43
N HIS A 489 -15.73 13.28 16.44
CA HIS A 489 -14.64 12.99 15.48
C HIS A 489 -14.38 13.95 14.31
N TRP A 490 -13.11 14.01 13.90
CA TRP A 490 -12.64 14.84 12.79
C TRP A 490 -12.88 14.12 11.46
N GLU A 491 -14.09 14.22 10.92
CA GLU A 491 -14.46 13.60 9.64
C GLU A 491 -14.12 14.52 8.44
N GLN A 492 -13.55 13.97 7.37
CA GLN A 492 -13.15 14.77 6.20
C GLN A 492 -13.05 13.97 4.89
N SER A 493 -12.86 14.70 3.78
CA SER A 493 -12.65 14.16 2.42
C SER A 493 -13.70 13.12 1.97
N PRO A 494 -15.01 13.46 1.93
CA PRO A 494 -16.04 12.49 1.56
C PRO A 494 -15.99 12.10 0.08
N ALA A 495 -16.34 10.85 -0.21
CA ALA A 495 -16.45 10.30 -1.56
C ALA A 495 -17.65 9.35 -1.68
N TRP A 496 -18.52 9.57 -2.66
CA TRP A 496 -19.66 8.69 -2.92
C TRP A 496 -19.22 7.39 -3.59
N SER A 497 -19.80 6.27 -3.18
CA SER A 497 -19.71 5.02 -3.93
C SER A 497 -20.35 5.18 -5.32
N PRO A 498 -19.88 4.46 -6.36
CA PRO A 498 -20.40 4.61 -7.72
C PRO A 498 -21.89 4.27 -7.89
N ASP A 499 -22.40 3.40 -7.03
CA ASP A 499 -23.82 3.03 -6.97
C ASP A 499 -24.68 4.01 -6.13
N GLY A 500 -24.02 4.91 -5.40
CA GLY A 500 -24.64 5.93 -4.56
C GLY A 500 -25.26 5.39 -3.26
N SER A 501 -24.97 4.15 -2.86
CA SER A 501 -25.48 3.54 -1.63
C SER A 501 -24.67 3.92 -0.38
N GLN A 502 -23.38 4.25 -0.55
CA GLN A 502 -22.43 4.47 0.53
C GLN A 502 -21.63 5.77 0.34
N LEU A 503 -21.06 6.23 1.45
CA LEU A 503 -20.08 7.31 1.52
C LEU A 503 -18.83 6.76 2.20
N ALA A 504 -17.69 7.01 1.57
CA ALA A 504 -16.41 6.86 2.23
C ALA A 504 -15.91 8.23 2.70
N TYR A 505 -15.21 8.26 3.82
CA TYR A 505 -14.61 9.46 4.39
C TYR A 505 -13.45 9.06 5.29
N GLN A 506 -12.60 10.02 5.61
CA GLN A 506 -11.58 9.82 6.62
C GLN A 506 -12.15 10.22 7.98
N ALA A 507 -11.92 9.41 9.01
CA ALA A 507 -12.18 9.75 10.39
C ALA A 507 -11.06 9.19 11.28
N ASN A 508 -10.42 10.07 12.06
CA ASN A 508 -9.43 9.71 13.08
C ASN A 508 -8.28 8.84 12.57
N GLY A 509 -7.69 9.23 11.44
CA GLY A 509 -6.59 8.47 10.85
C GLY A 509 -7.01 7.18 10.15
N PHE A 510 -8.30 6.91 9.96
CA PHE A 510 -8.80 5.76 9.20
C PHE A 510 -9.64 6.18 8.01
N LEU A 511 -9.62 5.37 6.95
CA LEU A 511 -10.68 5.36 5.96
C LEU A 511 -11.88 4.59 6.52
N VAL A 512 -13.03 5.23 6.42
CA VAL A 512 -14.30 4.73 6.91
C VAL A 512 -15.30 4.71 5.76
N VAL A 513 -16.17 3.71 5.75
CA VAL A 513 -17.27 3.58 4.83
C VAL A 513 -18.55 3.41 5.63
N ALA A 514 -19.57 4.21 5.32
CA ALA A 514 -20.89 4.11 5.91
C ALA A 514 -21.97 4.20 4.84
N ASP A 515 -23.16 3.70 5.16
CA ASP A 515 -24.33 3.93 4.32
C ASP A 515 -24.69 5.42 4.32
N THR A 516 -25.39 5.87 3.27
CA THR A 516 -25.70 7.29 3.09
C THR A 516 -26.60 7.90 4.17
N ASP A 517 -27.18 7.08 5.05
CA ASP A 517 -27.91 7.52 6.23
C ASP A 517 -27.07 7.61 7.51
N GLY A 518 -25.80 7.22 7.47
CA GLY A 518 -24.86 7.16 8.59
C GLY A 518 -24.80 5.80 9.28
N SER A 519 -25.60 4.82 8.84
CA SER A 519 -25.57 3.47 9.41
C SER A 519 -24.47 2.59 8.81
N ASN A 520 -24.23 1.42 9.44
CA ASN A 520 -23.26 0.42 8.97
C ASN A 520 -21.84 0.96 8.75
N GLU A 521 -21.44 1.91 9.58
CA GLU A 521 -20.08 2.45 9.58
C GLU A 521 -19.07 1.34 9.86
N ARG A 522 -18.03 1.27 9.02
CA ARG A 522 -16.90 0.36 9.20
C ARG A 522 -15.61 1.02 8.75
N ARG A 523 -14.54 0.79 9.51
CA ARG A 523 -13.17 1.09 9.09
C ARG A 523 -12.75 0.09 8.02
N VAL A 524 -12.03 0.57 7.02
CA VAL A 524 -11.58 -0.26 5.89
C VAL A 524 -10.07 -0.23 5.72
N HIS A 525 -9.42 0.90 5.98
CA HIS A 525 -7.96 1.08 5.88
C HIS A 525 -7.45 2.13 6.87
N ALA A 526 -6.15 2.10 7.16
CA ALA A 526 -5.46 3.22 7.81
C ALA A 526 -5.26 4.39 6.81
N ALA A 527 -5.43 5.62 7.26
CA ALA A 527 -5.38 6.83 6.44
C ALA A 527 -4.52 7.90 7.14
N VAL A 528 -3.21 7.85 6.89
CA VAL A 528 -2.22 8.53 7.75
C VAL A 528 -2.01 10.02 7.40
N TYR A 529 -2.60 10.57 6.32
CA TYR A 529 -2.56 12.02 6.07
C TYR A 529 -3.91 12.71 5.86
N PHE A 530 -4.02 13.94 6.36
CA PHE A 530 -5.28 14.65 6.62
C PHE A 530 -5.70 15.70 5.58
N ALA A 531 -5.04 15.78 4.43
CA ALA A 531 -5.34 16.83 3.43
C ALA A 531 -5.51 16.29 2.00
N GLY A 532 -6.76 16.09 1.61
CA GLY A 532 -7.15 16.09 0.19
C GLY A 532 -7.38 14.73 -0.44
N GLY A 533 -8.67 14.46 -0.72
CA GLY A 533 -9.17 13.68 -1.84
C GLY A 533 -9.18 12.16 -1.67
N LEU A 534 -10.31 11.64 -1.19
CA LEU A 534 -10.67 10.23 -1.35
C LEU A 534 -11.41 10.05 -2.68
N SER A 535 -11.15 8.95 -3.39
CA SER A 535 -11.86 8.64 -4.64
C SER A 535 -12.15 7.15 -4.75
N TRP A 536 -13.41 6.80 -5.00
CA TRP A 536 -13.78 5.43 -5.36
C TRP A 536 -13.34 5.09 -6.78
N SER A 537 -12.97 3.83 -6.99
CA SER A 537 -12.87 3.28 -8.34
C SER A 537 -14.27 3.23 -8.97
N PRO A 538 -14.41 3.38 -10.30
CA PRO A 538 -15.73 3.41 -10.95
C PRO A 538 -16.56 2.12 -10.83
N ASP A 539 -15.90 0.99 -10.59
CA ASP A 539 -16.52 -0.31 -10.33
C ASP A 539 -16.91 -0.52 -8.85
N GLY A 540 -16.46 0.36 -7.95
CA GLY A 540 -16.81 0.34 -6.53
C GLY A 540 -16.05 -0.69 -5.70
N THR A 541 -14.98 -1.28 -6.25
CA THR A 541 -14.19 -2.33 -5.58
C THR A 541 -12.98 -1.76 -4.84
N ARG A 542 -12.49 -0.57 -5.21
CA ARG A 542 -11.25 0.02 -4.69
C ARG A 542 -11.42 1.50 -4.32
N MET A 543 -10.47 2.02 -3.55
CA MET A 543 -10.36 3.44 -3.21
C MET A 543 -8.93 3.94 -3.42
N ALA A 544 -8.81 5.16 -3.96
CA ALA A 544 -7.55 5.90 -4.00
C ALA A 544 -7.51 7.00 -2.93
N PHE A 545 -6.40 7.12 -2.22
CA PHE A 545 -6.19 8.07 -1.13
C PHE A 545 -4.71 8.43 -0.97
N ALA A 546 -4.41 9.52 -0.25
CA ALA A 546 -3.05 9.89 0.10
C ALA A 546 -2.70 9.37 1.51
N ARG A 547 -1.48 8.86 1.70
CA ARG A 547 -0.96 8.37 2.98
C ARG A 547 0.44 8.90 3.25
N GLY A 548 0.76 9.27 4.49
CA GLY A 548 2.10 9.69 4.92
C GLY A 548 2.06 10.64 6.13
N ASP A 549 3.19 11.21 6.53
CA ASP A 549 3.32 12.05 7.74
C ASP A 549 2.99 13.54 7.51
N GLY A 550 2.67 13.90 6.26
CA GLY A 550 2.31 15.25 5.85
C GLY A 550 3.44 16.14 5.40
N SER A 551 4.69 15.77 5.67
CA SER A 551 5.86 16.29 4.98
C SER A 551 6.10 15.51 3.68
N GLN A 552 5.80 14.21 3.68
CA GLN A 552 5.85 13.31 2.55
C GLN A 552 4.59 12.47 2.51
N THR A 553 4.01 12.30 1.32
CA THR A 553 2.81 11.50 1.13
C THR A 553 2.79 10.81 -0.23
N SER A 554 2.29 9.58 -0.21
CA SER A 554 2.20 8.68 -1.36
C SER A 554 0.74 8.48 -1.76
N ILE A 555 0.49 8.20 -3.05
CA ILE A 555 -0.85 7.84 -3.53
C ILE A 555 -1.00 6.32 -3.45
N VAL A 556 -2.02 5.88 -2.72
CA VAL A 556 -2.33 4.46 -2.48
C VAL A 556 -3.68 4.14 -3.11
N ILE A 557 -3.79 2.96 -3.73
CA ILE A 557 -5.05 2.31 -4.08
C ILE A 557 -5.22 1.11 -3.16
N ALA A 558 -6.42 0.91 -2.64
CA ALA A 558 -6.71 -0.24 -1.81
C ALA A 558 -8.12 -0.79 -2.01
N ASP A 559 -8.30 -2.08 -1.77
CA ASP A 559 -9.57 -2.78 -1.92
C ASP A 559 -10.55 -2.41 -0.80
N ILE A 560 -11.84 -2.29 -1.11
CA ILE A 560 -12.87 -1.82 -0.18
C ILE A 560 -13.13 -2.76 1.01
N ASP A 561 -12.62 -3.99 0.94
CA ASP A 561 -12.73 -5.02 1.96
C ASP A 561 -11.54 -5.05 2.95
N GLY A 562 -10.50 -4.24 2.70
CA GLY A 562 -9.35 -4.11 3.60
C GLY A 562 -8.23 -5.12 3.38
N ILE A 563 -8.26 -5.90 2.28
CA ILE A 563 -7.35 -7.04 2.08
C ILE A 563 -6.06 -6.62 1.37
N ASP A 564 -6.15 -5.84 0.29
CA ASP A 564 -5.04 -5.52 -0.59
C ASP A 564 -4.83 -4.00 -0.74
N GLU A 565 -3.56 -3.59 -0.77
CA GLU A 565 -3.12 -2.21 -1.00
C GLU A 565 -1.97 -2.13 -2.00
N GLU A 566 -1.88 -0.99 -2.69
CA GLU A 566 -0.97 -0.77 -3.81
C GLU A 566 -0.53 0.70 -3.83
N VAL A 567 0.78 0.95 -3.76
CA VAL A 567 1.33 2.30 -3.91
C VAL A 567 1.44 2.63 -5.40
N ILE A 568 0.78 3.70 -5.81
CA ILE A 568 0.72 4.18 -7.20
C ILE A 568 1.78 5.25 -7.47
N TYR A 569 2.11 6.05 -6.45
CA TYR A 569 3.12 7.09 -6.58
C TYR A 569 3.76 7.41 -5.24
N ASP A 570 5.09 7.35 -5.20
CA ASP A 570 5.92 7.73 -4.06
C ASP A 570 7.30 8.20 -4.54
N GLU A 571 7.54 9.51 -4.47
CA GLU A 571 8.85 10.11 -4.76
C GLU A 571 9.42 10.87 -3.56
N GLY A 572 8.92 10.57 -2.34
CA GLY A 572 9.30 11.34 -1.15
C GLY A 572 8.88 12.82 -1.21
N LEU A 573 7.89 13.14 -2.05
CA LEU A 573 7.24 14.44 -2.14
C LEU A 573 5.90 14.42 -1.39
N ARG A 574 5.31 15.59 -1.18
CA ARG A 574 3.96 15.68 -0.63
C ARG A 574 2.93 15.59 -1.76
N THR A 575 2.32 14.43 -1.93
CA THR A 575 1.34 14.12 -2.99
C THR A 575 -0.08 14.00 -2.47
N LEU A 576 -1.04 14.67 -3.12
CA LEU A 576 -2.37 14.93 -2.59
C LEU A 576 -3.47 14.83 -3.65
N ALA A 577 -4.71 14.72 -3.17
CA ALA A 577 -5.95 14.81 -3.94
C ALA A 577 -6.10 13.81 -5.11
N PRO A 578 -5.92 12.50 -4.89
CA PRO A 578 -6.15 11.52 -5.95
C PRO A 578 -7.61 11.50 -6.42
N ARG A 579 -7.78 11.39 -7.74
CA ARG A 579 -9.06 11.27 -8.43
C ARG A 579 -9.00 10.21 -9.50
N TRP A 580 -9.84 9.18 -9.32
CA TRP A 580 -10.07 8.17 -10.35
C TRP A 580 -10.63 8.80 -11.61
N SER A 581 -10.09 8.36 -12.74
CA SER A 581 -10.69 8.56 -14.05
C SER A 581 -12.02 7.78 -14.16
N PRO A 582 -13.03 8.31 -14.88
CA PRO A 582 -14.32 7.65 -15.04
C PRO A 582 -14.27 6.25 -15.68
N ASP A 583 -13.22 5.93 -16.43
CA ASP A 583 -13.04 4.62 -17.06
C ASP A 583 -12.25 3.63 -16.20
N GLY A 584 -11.78 4.04 -15.03
CA GLY A 584 -11.13 3.16 -14.09
C GLY A 584 -9.73 2.76 -14.54
N GLN A 585 -9.00 3.62 -15.24
CA GLN A 585 -7.66 3.27 -15.75
C GLN A 585 -6.53 4.17 -15.22
N ARG A 586 -6.87 5.31 -14.61
CA ARG A 586 -5.93 6.37 -14.21
C ARG A 586 -6.31 7.06 -12.93
N ILE A 587 -5.31 7.62 -12.24
CA ILE A 587 -5.47 8.54 -11.12
C ILE A 587 -4.85 9.88 -11.51
N ALA A 588 -5.62 10.98 -11.37
CA ALA A 588 -5.07 12.33 -11.37
C ALA A 588 -4.78 12.77 -9.92
N PHE A 589 -3.65 13.42 -9.70
CA PHE A 589 -3.24 13.90 -8.38
C PHE A 589 -2.35 15.15 -8.53
N HIS A 590 -2.01 15.81 -7.44
CA HIS A 590 -1.01 16.88 -7.47
C HIS A 590 0.07 16.68 -6.41
N THR A 591 1.27 17.15 -6.69
CA THR A 591 2.41 17.14 -5.77
C THR A 591 2.73 18.56 -5.33
N ILE A 592 3.36 18.67 -4.16
CA ILE A 592 4.10 19.85 -3.71
C ILE A 592 5.57 19.47 -3.77
N ASP A 593 6.27 20.02 -4.74
CA ASP A 593 7.66 19.65 -5.02
C ASP A 593 8.62 20.41 -4.11
N THR A 594 9.90 20.02 -4.12
CA THR A 594 10.95 20.61 -3.28
C THR A 594 11.16 22.11 -3.53
N ASP A 595 10.76 22.62 -4.69
CA ASP A 595 10.78 24.05 -5.04
C ASP A 595 9.50 24.81 -4.59
N GLY A 596 8.62 24.14 -3.82
CA GLY A 596 7.37 24.69 -3.28
C GLY A 596 6.27 24.87 -4.33
N LYS A 597 6.47 24.34 -5.55
CA LYS A 597 5.50 24.43 -6.64
C LYS A 597 4.50 23.30 -6.57
N HIS A 598 3.29 23.60 -7.02
CA HIS A 598 2.21 22.63 -7.10
C HIS A 598 2.08 22.14 -8.54
N ARG A 599 2.31 20.84 -8.77
CA ARG A 599 2.26 20.25 -10.11
C ARG A 599 1.20 19.16 -10.15
N THR A 600 0.40 19.15 -11.22
CA THR A 600 -0.65 18.16 -11.43
C THR A 600 -0.16 17.05 -12.35
N TYR A 601 -0.29 15.82 -11.89
CA TYR A 601 0.12 14.61 -12.57
C TYR A 601 -1.06 13.67 -12.84
N VAL A 602 -0.86 12.78 -13.80
CA VAL A 602 -1.72 11.63 -14.07
C VAL A 602 -0.86 10.38 -14.18
N ALA A 603 -1.21 9.33 -13.45
CA ALA A 603 -0.59 8.01 -13.50
C ALA A 603 -1.64 6.92 -13.81
N GLY A 604 -1.17 5.73 -14.17
CA GLY A 604 -1.99 4.52 -14.29
C GLY A 604 -2.61 4.11 -12.95
N ALA A 605 -3.76 3.44 -12.98
CA ALA A 605 -4.44 2.91 -11.79
C ALA A 605 -4.18 1.41 -11.56
N SER A 606 -2.97 0.97 -11.96
CA SER A 606 -2.42 -0.37 -11.84
C SER A 606 -0.93 -0.30 -11.51
N GLY A 607 -0.60 -0.02 -10.25
CA GLY A 607 0.64 -0.46 -9.65
C GLY A 607 0.75 -1.99 -9.61
N GLU A 608 1.91 -2.49 -9.21
CA GLU A 608 2.04 -3.92 -8.89
C GLU A 608 1.45 -4.15 -7.50
N PRO A 609 0.57 -5.16 -7.31
CA PRO A 609 0.31 -5.66 -5.97
C PRO A 609 1.66 -5.93 -5.32
N ALA A 610 1.89 -5.39 -4.13
CA ALA A 610 3.13 -5.66 -3.43
C ALA A 610 3.29 -7.18 -3.32
N GLY A 611 4.26 -7.74 -4.06
CA GLY A 611 4.41 -9.20 -4.17
C GLY A 611 4.55 -9.83 -2.78
N ILE A 612 4.13 -11.08 -2.63
CA ILE A 612 4.43 -11.84 -1.41
C ILE A 612 5.96 -11.81 -1.26
N ALA A 613 6.46 -11.26 -0.17
CA ALA A 613 7.90 -11.22 0.04
C ALA A 613 8.46 -12.66 0.05
N ASP A 614 9.48 -12.93 -0.76
CA ASP A 614 10.22 -14.20 -0.75
C ASP A 614 11.00 -14.40 0.57
N ASP A 615 11.12 -13.33 1.37
CA ASP A 615 11.67 -13.31 2.72
C ASP A 615 10.55 -12.95 3.72
N CYS A 616 10.50 -13.63 4.86
CA CYS A 616 9.58 -13.32 5.96
C CYS A 616 9.94 -12.02 6.72
N ARG A 617 10.68 -11.13 6.07
CA ARG A 617 11.20 -9.86 6.60
C ARG A 617 10.63 -8.71 5.76
N PRO A 618 9.38 -8.32 6.03
CA PRO A 618 8.76 -7.21 5.32
C PRO A 618 9.52 -5.91 5.58
N ASN A 619 9.57 -5.03 4.57
CA ASN A 619 10.28 -3.76 4.68
C ASN A 619 9.54 -2.81 5.62
N GLY A 620 10.26 -2.23 6.57
CA GLY A 620 9.72 -1.21 7.48
C GLY A 620 9.66 0.18 6.87
N ILE A 621 8.67 0.98 7.26
CA ILE A 621 8.65 2.43 7.02
C ILE A 621 8.77 3.16 8.36
N GLY A 622 9.50 4.28 8.38
CA GLY A 622 9.54 5.19 9.54
C GLY A 622 10.85 5.27 10.32
N HIS A 623 10.85 6.15 11.32
CA HIS A 623 11.98 6.38 12.23
C HIS A 623 12.21 5.18 13.15
N THR A 624 11.15 4.64 13.75
CA THR A 624 11.05 3.29 14.34
C THR A 624 10.18 2.41 13.45
N THR A 625 10.26 1.08 13.54
CA THR A 625 9.49 0.23 12.62
C THR A 625 9.11 -1.16 13.16
N ALA A 626 7.99 -1.69 12.69
CA ALA A 626 7.61 -3.09 12.84
C ALA A 626 8.22 -4.00 11.75
N GLY A 627 8.91 -3.44 10.75
CA GLY A 627 9.57 -4.18 9.67
C GLY A 627 11.08 -4.39 9.84
N PHE A 628 11.73 -4.75 8.74
CA PHE A 628 13.18 -4.96 8.63
C PHE A 628 13.79 -4.10 7.49
N PRO A 629 15.11 -3.84 7.51
CA PRO A 629 15.96 -3.91 8.70
C PRO A 629 15.55 -2.84 9.71
N LEU A 630 16.00 -2.98 10.96
CA LEU A 630 15.90 -1.88 11.92
C LEU A 630 16.64 -0.63 11.40
N PRO A 631 16.22 0.57 11.81
CA PRO A 631 16.80 1.83 11.36
C PRO A 631 18.32 1.86 11.55
N ARG A 632 19.04 2.43 10.57
CA ARG A 632 20.52 2.44 10.58
C ARG A 632 21.14 3.21 11.75
N TRP A 633 20.38 4.12 12.36
CA TRP A 633 20.81 4.91 13.52
C TRP A 633 20.74 4.10 14.82
N ALA A 634 19.95 3.02 14.87
CA ALA A 634 19.80 2.22 16.08
C ALA A 634 21.11 1.49 16.42
N PRO A 635 21.54 1.49 17.71
CA PRO A 635 22.71 0.75 18.12
C PRO A 635 22.46 -0.76 18.05
N SER A 636 23.54 -1.54 18.13
CA SER A 636 23.45 -3.00 18.12
C SER A 636 22.66 -3.48 19.35
N ALA A 637 21.55 -4.19 19.11
CA ALA A 637 20.79 -4.85 20.17
C ALA A 637 21.43 -6.17 20.65
N VAL A 638 22.66 -6.46 20.25
CA VAL A 638 23.47 -7.61 20.71
C VAL A 638 24.86 -7.12 21.14
N GLY A 639 25.38 -7.70 22.21
CA GLY A 639 26.62 -7.29 22.87
C GLY A 639 26.36 -6.41 24.08
N THR A 640 27.38 -5.68 24.52
CA THR A 640 27.26 -4.71 25.62
C THR A 640 27.02 -3.32 25.04
N ILE A 641 25.96 -2.64 25.49
CA ILE A 641 25.72 -1.22 25.21
C ILE A 641 25.89 -0.40 26.50
N ARG A 642 26.35 0.84 26.37
CA ARG A 642 26.61 1.75 27.49
C ARG A 642 25.64 2.91 27.44
N ILE A 643 24.79 3.02 28.45
CA ILE A 643 23.73 4.03 28.52
C ILE A 643 24.07 5.07 29.59
N GLY A 644 24.30 6.32 29.18
CA GLY A 644 24.47 7.42 30.13
C GLY A 644 23.13 7.75 30.78
N VAL A 645 23.07 7.83 32.11
CA VAL A 645 21.83 8.20 32.81
C VAL A 645 21.98 9.60 33.40
N LEU A 646 21.19 10.54 32.88
CA LEU A 646 21.16 11.92 33.34
C LEU A 646 19.90 12.16 34.18
N PHE A 647 20.05 12.80 35.33
CA PHE A 647 18.93 13.17 36.19
C PHE A 647 18.72 14.67 36.09
N MET A 648 17.54 15.12 35.67
CA MET A 648 17.26 16.54 35.47
C MET A 648 15.99 16.97 36.20
N ASP A 649 16.04 18.12 36.86
CA ASP A 649 14.89 18.71 37.54
C ASP A 649 14.68 20.19 37.15
N PHE A 650 13.50 20.72 37.51
CA PHE A 650 13.01 22.01 37.04
C PHE A 650 12.62 22.93 38.21
N PRO A 651 12.61 24.27 38.02
CA PRO A 651 12.10 25.25 38.99
C PRO A 651 10.74 24.89 39.58
N ASP A 652 9.81 24.48 38.72
CA ASP A 652 8.42 24.10 38.97
C ASP A 652 8.21 22.59 39.20
N ALA A 653 9.24 21.75 38.98
CA ALA A 653 9.22 20.32 39.25
C ALA A 653 10.55 19.84 39.83
N GLN A 654 10.69 19.98 41.15
CA GLN A 654 11.93 19.66 41.87
C GLN A 654 11.98 18.20 42.27
N ALA A 655 13.20 17.66 42.29
CA ALA A 655 13.44 16.31 42.78
C ALA A 655 13.17 16.15 44.28
N ALA A 656 12.53 15.05 44.65
CA ALA A 656 12.24 14.71 46.05
C ALA A 656 13.30 13.79 46.68
N HIS A 657 14.10 13.09 45.86
CA HIS A 657 15.04 12.04 46.25
C HIS A 657 16.46 12.29 45.72
N THR A 658 17.45 11.54 46.22
CA THR A 658 18.78 11.56 45.60
C THR A 658 18.77 10.76 44.31
N THR A 659 19.69 11.07 43.39
CA THR A 659 19.81 10.34 42.12
C THR A 659 20.17 8.86 42.29
N GLU A 660 20.81 8.49 43.40
CA GLU A 660 21.09 7.10 43.77
C GLU A 660 19.83 6.36 44.23
N GLU A 661 18.96 7.04 44.97
CA GLU A 661 17.65 6.49 45.36
C GLU A 661 16.79 6.28 44.11
N GLU A 662 16.76 7.26 43.19
CA GLU A 662 16.03 7.12 41.91
C GLU A 662 16.60 6.01 41.02
N ALA A 663 17.92 5.93 40.89
CA ALA A 663 18.60 4.90 40.12
C ALA A 663 18.27 3.48 40.62
N ALA A 664 18.22 3.30 41.96
CA ALA A 664 17.93 2.01 42.58
C ALA A 664 16.50 1.52 42.32
N LEU A 665 15.58 2.40 41.94
CA LEU A 665 14.18 2.07 41.66
C LEU A 665 13.92 1.57 40.24
N GLY A 666 14.84 1.76 39.29
CA GLY A 666 14.57 1.41 37.90
C GLY A 666 15.72 0.76 37.12
N LEU A 667 16.97 1.16 37.37
CA LEU A 667 18.10 0.66 36.57
C LEU A 667 18.32 -0.86 36.72
N PRO A 668 18.34 -1.45 37.93
CA PRO A 668 18.55 -2.89 38.07
C PRO A 668 17.44 -3.71 37.40
N TRP A 669 16.20 -3.22 37.45
CA TRP A 669 15.06 -3.87 36.79
C TRP A 669 15.24 -3.85 35.27
N ALA A 670 15.57 -2.68 34.69
CA ALA A 670 15.73 -2.54 33.25
C ALA A 670 16.88 -3.39 32.70
N GLU A 671 17.99 -3.46 33.44
CA GLU A 671 19.13 -4.30 33.13
C GLU A 671 18.76 -5.80 33.16
N GLU A 672 18.17 -6.27 34.26
CA GLU A 672 17.75 -7.68 34.43
C GLU A 672 16.72 -8.09 33.36
N TYR A 673 15.77 -7.21 33.06
CA TYR A 673 14.77 -7.44 32.02
C TYR A 673 15.40 -7.59 30.64
N LEU A 674 16.19 -6.61 30.19
CA LEU A 674 16.77 -6.62 28.85
C LEU A 674 17.79 -7.76 28.68
N GLU A 675 18.55 -8.10 29.73
CA GLU A 675 19.47 -9.23 29.71
C GLU A 675 18.69 -10.54 29.51
N ALA A 676 17.67 -10.83 30.32
CA ALA A 676 16.98 -12.10 30.20
C ALA A 676 16.00 -12.14 29.00
N ALA A 677 15.37 -11.03 28.62
CA ALA A 677 14.57 -10.93 27.40
C ALA A 677 15.41 -11.11 26.12
N SER A 678 16.72 -10.90 26.18
CA SER A 678 17.65 -11.17 25.07
C SER A 678 18.34 -12.54 25.15
N TYR A 679 18.00 -13.37 26.14
CA TYR A 679 18.73 -14.60 26.47
C TYR A 679 20.21 -14.37 26.79
N GLY A 680 20.53 -13.21 27.37
CA GLY A 680 21.89 -12.75 27.65
C GLY A 680 22.66 -12.32 26.40
N ARG A 681 21.98 -12.07 25.28
CA ARG A 681 22.61 -11.54 24.05
C ARG A 681 22.84 -10.03 24.14
N LEU A 682 22.03 -9.31 24.90
CA LEU A 682 22.17 -7.90 25.21
C LEU A 682 22.57 -7.76 26.68
N ASP A 683 23.59 -6.94 26.91
CA ASP A 683 24.07 -6.54 28.23
C ASP A 683 24.05 -5.01 28.28
N VAL A 684 23.44 -4.42 29.32
CA VAL A 684 23.22 -2.97 29.41
C VAL A 684 24.01 -2.40 30.58
N GLU A 685 25.09 -1.67 30.27
CA GLU A 685 25.88 -0.96 31.27
C GLU A 685 25.33 0.46 31.47
N PHE A 686 24.60 0.69 32.57
CA PHE A 686 24.19 2.03 32.94
C PHE A 686 25.34 2.83 33.57
N VAL A 687 25.54 4.06 33.08
CA VAL A 687 26.56 5.00 33.56
C VAL A 687 25.86 6.25 34.11
N PRO A 688 25.36 6.21 35.37
CA PRO A 688 24.62 7.33 35.93
C PRO A 688 25.51 8.50 36.36
N LEU A 689 25.12 9.71 35.97
CA LEU A 689 25.63 10.95 36.55
C LEU A 689 24.83 11.27 37.81
N HIS A 690 25.34 10.87 38.99
CA HIS A 690 24.64 11.07 40.26
C HIS A 690 24.67 12.53 40.75
N ARG A 691 23.94 13.38 40.05
CA ARG A 691 23.65 14.78 40.39
C ARG A 691 22.43 15.24 39.61
N TRP A 692 21.54 15.99 40.26
CA TRP A 692 20.47 16.69 39.56
C TRP A 692 21.03 17.84 38.71
N LEU A 693 20.85 17.72 37.40
CA LEU A 693 21.02 18.78 36.42
C LEU A 693 19.81 19.73 36.55
N ARG A 694 20.08 21.02 36.73
CA ARG A 694 19.03 21.99 37.03
C ARG A 694 18.69 22.80 35.80
N ALA A 695 17.44 22.72 35.33
CA ALA A 695 16.96 23.60 34.27
C ALA A 695 16.92 25.06 34.75
N GLU A 696 17.29 26.00 33.87
CA GLU A 696 17.11 27.44 34.13
C GLU A 696 15.65 27.90 33.97
N GLN A 697 14.88 27.20 33.14
CA GLN A 697 13.50 27.49 32.78
C GLN A 697 12.55 26.51 33.48
N GLU A 698 11.31 26.95 33.77
CA GLU A 698 10.23 26.07 34.22
C GLU A 698 9.94 25.02 33.15
N PHE A 699 9.57 23.79 33.54
CA PHE A 699 9.16 22.75 32.60
C PHE A 699 8.04 23.27 31.68
N ALA A 700 7.12 24.06 32.24
CA ALA A 700 6.05 24.72 31.49
C ALA A 700 6.53 25.65 30.36
N GLU A 701 7.75 26.21 30.43
CA GLU A 701 8.31 27.07 29.37
C GLU A 701 8.83 26.26 28.19
N TYR A 702 9.16 24.97 28.39
CA TYR A 702 9.38 24.03 27.30
C TYR A 702 8.07 23.67 26.57
N LEU A 703 6.90 23.97 27.16
CA LEU A 703 5.59 23.68 26.57
C LEU A 703 5.21 24.70 25.49
N GLY A 704 5.22 26.01 25.73
CA GLY A 704 4.77 27.00 24.73
C GLY A 704 3.25 26.97 24.42
N PRO A 705 2.69 27.94 23.66
CA PRO A 705 1.24 28.18 23.59
C PRO A 705 0.41 27.27 22.67
N THR A 706 1.02 26.41 21.84
CA THR A 706 0.33 25.52 20.87
C THR A 706 0.52 24.03 21.17
N ALA A 707 0.78 23.69 22.43
CA ALA A 707 1.52 22.49 22.80
C ALA A 707 0.70 21.31 23.34
N ILE A 708 -0.62 21.37 23.21
CA ILE A 708 -1.47 20.23 23.60
C ILE A 708 -1.50 19.16 22.51
N GLU A 709 -1.13 19.49 21.26
CA GLU A 709 -1.29 18.60 20.10
C GLU A 709 -0.01 17.87 19.63
N ASN A 710 1.16 18.08 20.25
CA ASN A 710 2.42 17.54 19.71
C ASN A 710 3.46 17.15 20.77
N SER A 711 3.20 16.10 21.58
CA SER A 711 4.05 15.62 22.69
C SER A 711 5.53 15.35 22.34
N GLU A 712 5.86 15.09 21.07
CA GLU A 712 7.19 14.67 20.62
C GLU A 712 8.19 15.82 20.44
N ALA A 713 7.80 16.91 19.78
CA ALA A 713 8.68 18.08 19.56
C ALA A 713 9.02 18.82 20.87
N LEU A 714 8.15 18.69 21.87
CA LEU A 714 8.12 19.45 23.11
C LEU A 714 9.23 19.07 24.10
N VAL A 715 9.73 17.84 24.04
CA VAL A 715 10.54 17.27 25.14
C VAL A 715 11.92 16.77 24.67
N THR A 716 12.14 16.63 23.36
CA THR A 716 13.48 16.56 22.76
C THR A 716 14.36 17.75 23.19
N GLY A 717 13.75 18.93 23.37
CA GLY A 717 14.45 20.12 23.87
C GLY A 717 14.93 20.01 25.33
N ALA A 718 14.19 19.32 26.21
CA ALA A 718 14.58 19.13 27.60
C ALA A 718 15.73 18.11 27.73
N SER A 719 15.66 16.98 27.01
CA SER A 719 16.75 16.00 26.94
C SER A 719 18.01 16.58 26.30
N ALA A 720 17.87 17.36 25.23
CA ALA A 720 19.01 18.07 24.64
C ALA A 720 19.63 19.09 25.62
N HIS A 721 18.81 19.75 26.44
CA HIS A 721 19.32 20.62 27.48
C HIS A 721 20.02 19.84 28.61
N ALA A 722 19.52 18.66 28.99
CA ALA A 722 20.20 17.79 29.94
C ALA A 722 21.60 17.41 29.44
N VAL A 723 21.70 17.01 28.16
CA VAL A 723 22.98 16.71 27.50
C VAL A 723 23.91 17.92 27.51
N ALA A 724 23.41 19.11 27.15
CA ALA A 724 24.20 20.35 27.19
C ALA A 724 24.69 20.73 28.60
N LEU A 725 23.89 20.46 29.65
CA LEU A 725 24.27 20.71 31.04
C LEU A 725 25.31 19.71 31.57
N ALA A 726 25.41 18.53 30.96
CA ALA A 726 26.33 17.47 31.34
C ALA A 726 27.61 17.42 30.49
N ASP A 727 27.70 18.23 29.42
CA ASP A 727 28.79 18.25 28.43
C ASP A 727 30.19 18.35 29.05
N ASP A 728 30.37 19.25 30.03
CA ASP A 728 31.66 19.43 30.72
C ASP A 728 32.09 18.22 31.59
N GLU A 729 31.17 17.29 31.89
CA GLU A 729 31.35 16.21 32.89
C GLU A 729 31.23 14.80 32.29
N VAL A 730 30.55 14.65 31.13
CA VAL A 730 30.23 13.36 30.51
C VAL A 730 30.84 13.27 29.12
N ASP A 731 31.67 12.26 28.88
CA ASP A 731 32.20 11.96 27.55
C ASP A 731 31.20 11.13 26.75
N PHE A 732 30.31 11.82 26.02
CA PHE A 732 29.25 11.20 25.22
C PHE A 732 29.77 10.33 24.08
N SER A 733 31.04 10.48 23.66
CA SER A 733 31.64 9.63 22.61
C SER A 733 31.85 8.18 23.06
N THR A 734 31.71 7.91 24.37
CA THR A 734 31.89 6.58 24.98
C THR A 734 30.57 5.86 25.29
N LEU A 735 29.44 6.48 24.94
CA LEU A 735 28.09 6.02 25.21
C LEU A 735 27.37 5.71 23.89
N ASP A 736 26.49 4.71 23.91
CA ASP A 736 25.67 4.35 22.76
C ASP A 736 24.35 5.16 22.73
N MET A 737 23.85 5.54 23.91
CA MET A 737 22.65 6.38 24.08
C MET A 737 22.62 7.03 25.46
N VAL A 738 21.70 7.98 25.63
CA VAL A 738 21.44 8.67 26.90
C VAL A 738 19.99 8.49 27.33
N LEU A 739 19.79 8.08 28.59
CA LEU A 739 18.50 8.05 29.27
C LEU A 739 18.41 9.26 30.21
N THR A 740 17.39 10.10 30.04
CA THR A 740 17.13 11.23 30.93
C THR A 740 15.97 10.91 31.89
N VAL A 741 16.21 11.01 33.19
CA VAL A 741 15.23 10.75 34.25
C VAL A 741 14.75 12.06 34.84
N PHE A 742 13.43 12.28 34.79
CA PHE A 742 12.76 13.45 35.36
C PHE A 742 11.99 13.09 36.65
N PRO A 743 11.88 14.02 37.62
CA PRO A 743 11.19 13.75 38.88
C PRO A 743 9.66 13.68 38.70
N GLY A 744 9.03 12.71 39.37
CA GLY A 744 7.60 12.44 39.29
C GLY A 744 6.67 13.39 40.04
N SER A 745 7.19 14.45 40.65
CA SER A 745 6.41 15.39 41.45
C SER A 745 5.36 16.18 40.65
N HIS A 746 5.41 16.15 39.31
CA HIS A 746 4.54 16.97 38.45
C HIS A 746 4.05 16.30 37.15
N PHE A 747 4.42 15.04 36.86
CA PHE A 747 4.21 14.46 35.52
C PHE A 747 3.61 13.05 35.57
N SER A 748 2.77 12.77 34.58
CA SER A 748 2.19 11.45 34.30
C SER A 748 2.17 11.27 32.78
N GLY A 749 3.09 10.46 32.26
CA GLY A 749 3.06 9.94 30.89
C GLY A 749 3.66 10.84 29.79
N GLY A 750 4.27 10.17 28.80
CA GLY A 750 4.70 10.74 27.52
C GLY A 750 6.21 10.63 27.30
N ASN A 751 6.63 9.72 26.43
CA ASN A 751 8.04 9.50 26.07
C ASN A 751 8.27 9.78 24.58
N ALA A 752 9.51 10.09 24.21
CA ALA A 752 9.90 10.26 22.81
C ALA A 752 11.41 10.04 22.67
N THR A 753 11.80 9.31 21.63
CA THR A 753 13.19 9.23 21.17
C THR A 753 13.57 10.54 20.49
N GLY A 754 14.76 11.06 20.77
CA GLY A 754 15.28 12.26 20.13
C GLY A 754 16.79 12.24 19.99
N GLU A 755 17.36 13.26 19.35
CA GLU A 755 18.81 13.41 19.22
C GLU A 755 19.29 14.66 19.95
N ALA A 756 20.48 14.58 20.52
CA ALA A 756 21.16 15.73 21.12
C ALA A 756 22.62 15.75 20.66
N THR A 757 23.15 16.95 20.43
CA THR A 757 24.55 17.15 20.05
C THR A 757 25.31 17.89 21.14
N ALA A 758 26.45 17.32 21.56
CA ALA A 758 27.39 17.87 22.53
C ALA A 758 28.82 17.67 21.97
N ASP A 759 29.65 18.72 21.96
CA ASP A 759 31.03 18.68 21.43
C ASP A 759 31.20 17.97 20.05
N ASP A 760 30.31 18.26 19.09
CA ASP A 760 30.25 17.64 17.76
C ASP A 760 29.92 16.11 17.75
N VAL A 761 29.55 15.54 18.90
CA VAL A 761 29.04 14.17 19.05
C VAL A 761 27.52 14.22 19.12
N THR A 762 26.84 13.51 18.22
CA THR A 762 25.39 13.33 18.27
C THR A 762 25.07 12.01 18.95
N VAL A 763 24.21 12.03 19.96
CA VAL A 763 23.80 10.86 20.74
C VAL A 763 22.28 10.74 20.73
N THR A 764 21.80 9.51 20.58
CA THR A 764 20.38 9.19 20.71
C THR A 764 19.96 9.32 22.18
N THR A 765 18.85 9.98 22.41
CA THR A 765 18.32 10.26 23.75
C THR A 765 16.93 9.64 23.90
N THR A 766 16.69 9.06 25.06
CA THR A 766 15.35 8.70 25.52
C THR A 766 15.12 9.25 26.92
N ARG A 767 13.87 9.21 27.39
CA ARG A 767 13.48 9.75 28.69
C ARG A 767 12.52 8.85 29.44
N VAL A 768 12.55 8.97 30.76
CA VAL A 768 11.57 8.36 31.64
C VAL A 768 11.15 9.37 32.70
N HIS A 769 9.85 9.44 32.94
CA HIS A 769 9.26 10.17 34.06
C HIS A 769 9.03 9.20 35.21
N THR A 770 9.45 9.54 36.43
CA THR A 770 9.06 8.76 37.61
C THR A 770 7.62 9.08 38.00
N SER A 771 6.88 8.17 38.64
CA SER A 771 5.48 8.41 39.05
C SER A 771 5.39 9.22 40.36
N PRO A 772 4.29 9.97 40.62
CA PRO A 772 4.11 10.67 41.89
C PRO A 772 3.93 9.66 43.06
N LEU A 773 4.84 9.68 44.02
CA LEU A 773 4.82 8.83 45.22
C LEU A 773 3.91 9.38 46.35
N GLU A 774 2.66 9.73 46.03
CA GLU A 774 1.71 10.25 47.03
C GLU A 774 0.46 9.35 47.20
N GLU A 775 0.63 8.13 47.73
CA GLU A 775 -0.30 7.39 48.62
C GLU A 775 0.32 6.02 49.00
N PRO A 776 -0.16 5.24 50.01
CA PRO A 776 0.53 4.05 50.52
C PRO A 776 0.36 2.81 49.62
N ARG A 777 0.51 2.99 48.31
CA ARG A 777 0.85 1.92 47.37
C ARG A 777 2.36 1.89 47.23
N GLU A 778 2.90 0.69 47.04
CA GLU A 778 4.33 0.51 46.77
C GLU A 778 4.72 1.35 45.54
N PRO A 779 5.94 1.93 45.50
CA PRO A 779 6.43 2.65 44.32
C PRO A 779 6.27 1.77 43.08
N ASP A 780 5.58 2.23 42.05
CA ASP A 780 5.67 1.57 40.74
C ASP A 780 7.09 1.83 40.22
N GLU A 781 7.89 0.76 40.11
CA GLU A 781 9.26 0.75 39.61
C GLU A 781 9.26 1.24 38.15
N TRP A 782 9.83 2.42 37.88
CA TRP A 782 9.90 3.00 36.53
C TRP A 782 10.79 2.19 35.57
N GLY A 783 11.51 1.17 36.06
CA GLY A 783 12.39 0.33 35.27
C GLY A 783 11.71 -0.33 34.06
N SER A 784 10.44 -0.72 34.19
CA SER A 784 9.62 -1.24 33.08
C SER A 784 9.48 -0.24 31.95
N LEU A 785 9.15 1.00 32.30
CA LEU A 785 9.11 2.12 31.38
C LEU A 785 10.50 2.40 30.79
N GLY A 786 11.55 2.35 31.60
CA GLY A 786 12.93 2.52 31.13
C GLY A 786 13.36 1.49 30.08
N ALA A 787 13.05 0.22 30.29
CA ALA A 787 13.35 -0.83 29.32
C ALA A 787 12.52 -0.69 28.03
N HIS A 788 11.25 -0.27 28.14
CA HIS A 788 10.39 0.03 26.99
C HIS A 788 10.99 1.13 26.12
N GLU A 789 11.41 2.21 26.76
CA GLU A 789 12.00 3.36 26.08
C GLU A 789 13.38 3.09 25.46
N ILE A 790 14.16 2.22 26.09
CA ILE A 790 15.41 1.73 25.50
C ILE A 790 15.10 0.91 24.24
N ALA A 791 14.03 0.12 24.21
CA ALA A 791 13.66 -0.68 23.05
C ALA A 791 13.28 0.18 21.82
N HIS A 792 12.68 1.35 22.01
CA HIS A 792 12.51 2.34 20.93
C HIS A 792 13.84 2.84 20.38
N ASN A 793 14.83 3.12 21.24
CA ASN A 793 16.17 3.49 20.80
C ASN A 793 16.89 2.35 20.08
N LEU A 794 16.51 1.09 20.31
CA LEU A 794 16.96 -0.05 19.52
C LEU A 794 16.23 -0.18 18.16
N GLY A 795 15.30 0.74 17.86
CA GLY A 795 14.61 0.85 16.58
C GLY A 795 13.20 0.25 16.53
N LEU A 796 12.67 -0.24 17.65
CA LEU A 796 11.34 -0.85 17.70
C LEU A 796 10.22 0.18 17.75
N LEU A 797 9.11 -0.18 17.11
CA LEU A 797 7.84 0.53 17.13
C LEU A 797 6.95 0.04 18.29
N ASP A 798 6.04 0.89 18.79
CA ASP A 798 4.96 0.40 19.64
C ASP A 798 3.98 -0.47 18.87
N MET A 799 3.64 -1.63 19.42
CA MET A 799 2.57 -2.47 18.89
C MET A 799 1.28 -2.36 19.72
N TYR A 800 1.12 -1.29 20.50
CA TYR A 800 -0.10 -1.08 21.31
C TYR A 800 -1.33 -0.93 20.41
N LEU A 801 -2.45 -1.49 20.88
CA LEU A 801 -3.69 -1.66 20.10
C LEU A 801 -4.84 -0.71 20.49
N TYR A 802 -4.63 0.32 21.31
CA TYR A 802 -5.78 0.99 21.95
C TYR A 802 -5.80 2.50 21.86
N ASP A 803 -6.88 2.96 21.24
CA ASP A 803 -7.26 4.35 21.08
C ASP A 803 -8.32 4.73 22.14
N PHE A 804 -7.88 5.42 23.18
CA PHE A 804 -8.75 5.87 24.29
C PHE A 804 -9.72 6.99 23.89
N GLU A 805 -9.49 7.67 22.77
CA GLU A 805 -10.31 8.79 22.34
C GLU A 805 -11.59 8.34 21.62
N HIS A 806 -11.60 7.12 21.08
CA HIS A 806 -12.61 6.67 20.14
C HIS A 806 -13.51 5.55 20.67
N HIS A 807 -13.20 4.97 21.83
CA HIS A 807 -14.03 3.96 22.50
C HIS A 807 -14.59 4.50 23.83
N THR A 808 -15.91 4.74 23.88
CA THR A 808 -16.59 4.98 25.16
C THR A 808 -16.64 3.66 25.93
N LEU A 809 -16.05 3.62 27.13
CA LEU A 809 -16.21 2.47 28.04
C LEU A 809 -17.71 2.24 28.28
N PRO A 810 -18.32 1.11 27.84
CA PRO A 810 -19.71 0.83 28.16
C PRO A 810 -19.94 0.79 29.67
N GLU A 811 -21.09 1.32 30.11
CA GLU A 811 -21.50 1.23 31.51
C GLU A 811 -21.54 -0.23 31.96
N LEU A 812 -20.77 -0.56 32.99
CA LEU A 812 -20.81 -1.89 33.61
C LEU A 812 -22.21 -2.13 34.18
N SER A 813 -22.90 -3.14 33.65
CA SER A 813 -24.15 -3.65 34.20
C SER A 813 -24.07 -5.17 34.40
N GLY A 814 -24.55 -5.64 35.55
CA GLY A 814 -24.49 -7.07 35.93
C GLY A 814 -23.14 -7.51 36.53
N ASP A 815 -22.84 -8.81 36.43
CA ASP A 815 -21.63 -9.46 36.98
C ASP A 815 -20.41 -9.38 36.03
N ASN A 816 -20.39 -8.40 35.13
CA ASN A 816 -19.31 -8.23 34.16
C ASN A 816 -18.17 -7.36 34.73
N VAL A 817 -16.93 -7.66 34.33
CA VAL A 817 -15.71 -6.90 34.66
C VAL A 817 -14.97 -6.55 33.37
N TRP A 818 -14.08 -5.57 33.42
CA TRP A 818 -13.10 -5.30 32.36
C TRP A 818 -11.88 -6.19 32.55
N ALA A 819 -11.28 -6.68 31.48
CA ALA A 819 -9.97 -7.33 31.48
C ALA A 819 -9.03 -6.57 30.54
N PHE A 820 -7.79 -6.39 30.98
CA PHE A 820 -6.72 -5.84 30.13
C PHE A 820 -5.90 -7.01 29.59
N VAL A 821 -5.27 -6.85 28.44
CA VAL A 821 -4.20 -7.74 27.96
C VAL A 821 -3.03 -6.83 27.64
N ASP A 822 -1.83 -7.21 28.05
CA ASP A 822 -0.57 -6.55 27.73
C ASP A 822 0.43 -7.62 27.29
N MET A 823 1.14 -7.40 26.18
CA MET A 823 1.99 -8.42 25.53
C MET A 823 3.45 -7.97 25.46
N GLY A 824 4.11 -7.86 26.62
CA GLY A 824 5.48 -7.42 26.76
C GLY A 824 5.63 -5.90 26.58
N LEU A 825 6.87 -5.40 26.68
CA LEU A 825 7.12 -3.96 26.70
C LEU A 825 6.72 -3.24 25.41
N MET A 826 6.92 -3.82 24.23
CA MET A 826 6.48 -3.20 22.96
C MET A 826 5.08 -3.68 22.55
N GLY A 827 4.33 -4.16 23.54
CA GLY A 827 3.24 -5.10 23.37
C GLY A 827 1.89 -4.52 23.02
N LEU A 828 0.91 -5.41 23.04
CA LEU A 828 -0.47 -5.18 22.68
C LEU A 828 -1.27 -4.91 23.95
N ARG A 829 -1.55 -3.63 24.24
CA ARG A 829 -2.45 -3.24 25.34
C ARG A 829 -3.89 -3.19 24.84
N ALA A 830 -4.77 -4.05 25.35
CA ALA A 830 -6.18 -4.09 24.91
C ALA A 830 -7.15 -4.28 26.09
N GLN A 831 -8.37 -3.73 25.99
CA GLN A 831 -9.40 -3.74 27.04
C GLN A 831 -10.68 -4.43 26.58
N PHE A 832 -11.19 -5.39 27.35
CA PHE A 832 -12.32 -6.22 26.95
C PHE A 832 -13.34 -6.40 28.07
N ARG A 833 -14.61 -6.60 27.68
CA ARG A 833 -15.71 -6.93 28.59
C ARG A 833 -15.76 -8.45 28.80
N THR A 834 -15.93 -8.89 30.05
CA THR A 834 -16.03 -10.32 30.40
C THR A 834 -16.88 -10.59 31.63
N GLN A 835 -17.28 -11.86 31.83
CA GLN A 835 -18.00 -12.29 33.02
C GLN A 835 -17.02 -12.54 34.17
N SER A 836 -17.31 -11.99 35.36
CA SER A 836 -16.51 -12.23 36.57
C SER A 836 -16.37 -13.70 36.96
N SER A 837 -17.24 -14.57 36.45
CA SER A 837 -17.22 -16.01 36.70
C SER A 837 -16.33 -16.83 35.76
N ASP A 838 -15.72 -16.21 34.74
CA ASP A 838 -14.84 -16.93 33.81
C ASP A 838 -13.65 -17.55 34.57
N GLN A 839 -13.51 -18.87 34.47
CA GLN A 839 -12.46 -19.62 35.17
C GLN A 839 -11.07 -19.37 34.61
N ARG A 840 -10.95 -18.91 33.35
CA ARG A 840 -9.67 -18.51 32.77
C ARG A 840 -9.10 -17.26 33.47
N LEU A 841 -9.96 -16.36 33.97
CA LEU A 841 -9.54 -15.10 34.61
C LEU A 841 -9.31 -15.22 36.13
N GLN A 842 -9.36 -16.43 36.68
CA GLN A 842 -9.25 -16.64 38.12
C GLN A 842 -7.78 -16.69 38.54
N HIS A 843 -7.34 -15.67 39.29
CA HIS A 843 -6.01 -15.61 39.86
C HIS A 843 -6.02 -15.98 41.35
N VAL A 844 -5.00 -16.71 41.78
CA VAL A 844 -4.79 -17.08 43.19
C VAL A 844 -3.68 -16.22 43.77
N TRP A 845 -4.06 -15.14 44.43
CA TRP A 845 -3.12 -14.27 45.14
C TRP A 845 -2.53 -15.01 46.33
N ARG A 846 -1.21 -15.13 46.37
CA ARG A 846 -0.46 -15.65 47.52
C ARG A 846 0.21 -14.47 48.21
N PHE A 847 -0.31 -14.09 49.37
CA PHE A 847 0.26 -12.99 50.13
C PHE A 847 1.49 -13.45 50.93
N PRO A 848 2.41 -12.53 51.26
CA PRO A 848 3.65 -12.85 52.01
C PRO A 848 3.43 -13.51 53.38
N ASP A 849 2.23 -13.38 53.95
CA ASP A 849 1.83 -14.03 55.20
C ASP A 849 1.34 -15.48 55.03
N GLY A 850 1.34 -15.99 53.80
CA GLY A 850 0.88 -17.33 53.41
C GLY A 850 -0.62 -17.43 53.16
N ASN A 851 -1.37 -16.33 53.22
CA ASN A 851 -2.78 -16.32 52.86
C ASN A 851 -2.96 -16.45 51.35
N THR A 852 -4.03 -17.14 50.96
CA THR A 852 -4.46 -17.24 49.56
C THR A 852 -5.82 -16.58 49.38
N GLN A 853 -5.94 -15.73 48.36
CA GLN A 853 -7.23 -15.17 47.95
C GLN A 853 -7.50 -15.54 46.50
N LEU A 854 -8.68 -16.14 46.27
CA LEU A 854 -9.21 -16.33 44.93
C LEU A 854 -9.88 -15.03 44.50
N GLY A 855 -9.46 -14.47 43.38
CA GLY A 855 -10.09 -13.29 42.78
C GLY A 855 -10.15 -13.42 41.26
N THR A 856 -11.09 -12.73 40.64
CA THR A 856 -11.08 -12.54 39.18
C THR A 856 -10.18 -11.35 38.92
N ALA A 857 -9.04 -11.57 38.28
CA ALA A 857 -8.15 -10.48 37.89
C ALA A 857 -8.57 -10.00 36.49
N ALA A 858 -8.82 -8.70 36.37
CA ALA A 858 -8.54 -7.99 35.13
C ALA A 858 -7.01 -7.97 34.97
N HIS A 859 -6.49 -7.99 33.73
CA HIS A 859 -5.07 -7.89 33.32
C HIS A 859 -4.40 -9.26 33.03
N PHE A 860 -4.27 -9.65 31.76
CA PHE A 860 -3.30 -10.63 31.27
C PHE A 860 -2.04 -9.89 30.87
N GLU A 861 -1.06 -9.80 31.75
CA GLU A 861 0.27 -9.23 31.43
C GLU A 861 1.19 -10.40 31.08
N PHE A 862 1.61 -10.47 29.82
CA PHE A 862 2.69 -11.34 29.37
C PHE A 862 3.96 -10.49 29.44
N GLU A 863 4.97 -10.92 30.19
CA GLU A 863 6.17 -10.07 30.39
C GLU A 863 7.29 -10.39 29.41
N GLU A 864 7.11 -11.39 28.56
CA GLU A 864 8.04 -11.69 27.47
C GLU A 864 7.64 -10.94 26.19
N MET A 865 8.60 -10.25 25.57
CA MET A 865 8.42 -9.62 24.26
C MET A 865 7.93 -10.62 23.20
N LEU A 866 7.10 -10.16 22.26
CA LEU A 866 6.69 -10.97 21.11
C LEU A 866 7.91 -11.50 20.35
N GLY A 867 7.81 -12.73 19.84
CA GLY A 867 8.87 -13.37 19.07
C GLY A 867 9.27 -12.54 17.84
N TRP A 868 8.33 -11.80 17.26
CA TRP A 868 8.59 -10.85 16.18
C TRP A 868 9.64 -9.79 16.54
N SER A 869 9.43 -9.06 17.64
CA SER A 869 10.34 -8.01 18.11
C SER A 869 11.71 -8.57 18.51
N ARG A 870 11.74 -9.77 19.11
CA ARG A 870 13.01 -10.46 19.44
C ARG A 870 13.78 -10.86 18.18
N TRP A 871 13.09 -11.20 17.10
CA TRP A 871 13.73 -11.46 15.81
C TRP A 871 14.27 -10.20 15.16
N GLN A 872 13.53 -9.08 15.22
CA GLN A 872 14.00 -7.77 14.75
C GLN A 872 15.30 -7.36 15.44
N LEU A 873 15.37 -7.51 16.77
CA LEU A 873 16.55 -7.19 17.59
C LEU A 873 17.72 -8.19 17.43
N GLY A 874 17.56 -9.27 16.66
CA GLY A 874 18.58 -10.30 16.50
C GLY A 874 18.78 -11.22 17.72
N TRP A 875 17.80 -11.23 18.64
CA TRP A 875 17.81 -12.13 19.79
C TRP A 875 17.39 -13.55 19.43
N LEU A 876 16.70 -13.72 18.30
CA LEU A 876 16.48 -15.01 17.64
C LEU A 876 17.39 -15.13 16.41
N ASP A 877 18.10 -16.25 16.29
CA ASP A 877 18.87 -16.55 15.09
C ASP A 877 17.95 -16.87 13.90
N PRO A 878 18.38 -16.62 12.65
CA PRO A 878 17.61 -16.99 11.47
C PRO A 878 17.23 -18.47 11.42
N SER A 879 18.03 -19.37 12.01
CA SER A 879 17.72 -20.80 12.09
C SER A 879 16.58 -21.16 13.05
N GLN A 880 16.23 -20.25 13.96
CA GLN A 880 15.11 -20.41 14.90
C GLN A 880 13.79 -19.88 14.33
N VAL A 881 13.79 -19.34 13.12
CA VAL A 881 12.59 -18.83 12.44
C VAL A 881 12.28 -19.70 11.22
N HIS A 882 11.06 -20.23 11.17
CA HIS A 882 10.55 -20.95 10.00
C HIS A 882 9.74 -20.00 9.12
N CYS A 883 10.25 -19.71 7.92
CA CYS A 883 9.51 -18.96 6.92
C CYS A 883 8.75 -19.91 5.98
N ASP A 884 7.42 -19.85 6.00
CA ASP A 884 6.54 -20.62 5.11
C ASP A 884 6.02 -19.72 3.98
N SER A 885 6.61 -19.85 2.79
CA SER A 885 6.27 -19.06 1.59
C SER A 885 4.95 -19.48 0.91
N GLY A 886 4.03 -20.11 1.65
CA GLY A 886 2.66 -20.38 1.20
C GLY A 886 2.41 -21.75 0.57
N ALA A 887 3.33 -22.71 0.74
CA ALA A 887 3.14 -24.11 0.35
C ALA A 887 2.37 -24.92 1.41
N GLY A 888 2.22 -24.36 2.62
CA GLY A 888 1.71 -25.03 3.79
C GLY A 888 2.79 -25.87 4.45
N ALA A 889 2.88 -25.78 5.78
CA ALA A 889 3.92 -26.40 6.57
C ALA A 889 3.37 -27.09 7.82
N THR A 890 4.16 -28.02 8.38
CA THR A 890 3.96 -28.51 9.75
C THR A 890 5.21 -28.18 10.55
N VAL A 891 5.07 -27.33 11.56
CA VAL A 891 6.19 -26.74 12.31
C VAL A 891 6.09 -27.14 13.78
N SER A 892 7.20 -27.59 14.37
CA SER A 892 7.31 -27.80 15.82
C SER A 892 7.94 -26.56 16.45
N LEU A 893 7.13 -25.79 17.18
CA LEU A 893 7.49 -24.55 17.86
C LEU A 893 7.98 -24.84 19.29
N ALA A 894 9.21 -24.42 19.57
CA ALA A 894 9.77 -24.35 20.91
C ALA A 894 9.18 -23.14 21.68
N PRO A 895 9.16 -23.18 23.03
CA PRO A 895 8.65 -22.08 23.82
C PRO A 895 9.46 -20.81 23.58
N ILE A 896 8.79 -19.69 23.34
CA ILE A 896 9.48 -18.42 23.14
C ILE A 896 10.23 -17.96 24.39
N ALA A 897 9.85 -18.38 25.59
CA ALA A 897 10.51 -17.95 26.82
C ALA A 897 11.82 -18.69 27.14
N GLU A 898 12.21 -19.71 26.37
CA GLU A 898 13.44 -20.48 26.60
C GLU A 898 14.43 -20.36 25.44
N ALA A 899 15.70 -20.10 25.79
CA ALA A 899 16.79 -20.15 24.82
C ALA A 899 17.02 -21.58 24.33
N GLY A 900 17.19 -21.77 23.02
CA GLY A 900 17.56 -23.06 22.44
C GLY A 900 17.59 -23.08 20.92
N ASP A 901 18.11 -24.15 20.33
CA ASP A 901 18.35 -24.26 18.87
C ASP A 901 17.07 -24.64 18.07
N GLY A 902 15.92 -24.76 18.73
CA GLY A 902 14.65 -25.12 18.10
C GLY A 902 14.01 -23.95 17.35
N VAL A 903 13.04 -24.24 16.47
CA VAL A 903 12.22 -23.21 15.82
C VAL A 903 11.36 -22.53 16.89
N ALA A 904 11.57 -21.25 17.16
CA ALA A 904 10.82 -20.46 18.14
C ALA A 904 9.64 -19.70 17.49
N LEU A 905 9.76 -19.40 16.20
CA LEU A 905 8.80 -18.59 15.44
C LEU A 905 8.50 -19.22 14.08
N ALA A 906 7.24 -19.25 13.66
CA ALA A 906 6.87 -19.47 12.26
C ALA A 906 6.24 -18.20 11.68
N VAL A 907 6.60 -17.86 10.46
CA VAL A 907 6.13 -16.66 9.76
C VAL A 907 5.63 -17.04 8.37
N VAL A 908 4.48 -16.49 7.99
CA VAL A 908 3.88 -16.65 6.67
C VAL A 908 3.79 -15.25 6.03
N PRO A 909 4.52 -14.97 4.94
CA PRO A 909 4.39 -13.70 4.26
C PRO A 909 3.05 -13.63 3.53
N LEU A 910 2.34 -12.52 3.71
CA LEU A 910 1.05 -12.24 3.06
C LEU A 910 1.25 -11.24 1.91
N THR A 911 2.01 -10.17 2.15
CA THR A 911 2.39 -9.15 1.16
C THR A 911 3.87 -8.77 1.37
N ALA A 912 4.35 -7.70 0.71
CA ALA A 912 5.69 -7.17 0.99
C ALA A 912 5.83 -6.54 2.40
N HIS A 913 4.70 -6.28 3.07
CA HIS A 913 4.63 -5.53 4.33
C HIS A 913 3.86 -6.26 5.42
N ASN A 914 2.98 -7.20 5.07
CA ASN A 914 2.13 -7.91 6.00
C ASN A 914 2.52 -9.39 6.11
N VAL A 915 2.53 -9.92 7.34
CA VAL A 915 2.86 -11.30 7.67
C VAL A 915 1.92 -11.87 8.71
N ILE A 916 1.73 -13.20 8.73
CA ILE A 916 1.22 -13.94 9.89
C ILE A 916 2.42 -14.43 10.70
N VAL A 917 2.37 -14.24 12.00
CA VAL A 917 3.36 -14.69 12.97
C VAL A 917 2.73 -15.69 13.94
N ILE A 918 3.43 -16.78 14.21
CA ILE A 918 2.96 -17.90 15.02
C ILE A 918 4.05 -18.28 16.02
N GLU A 919 3.73 -18.22 17.32
CA GLU A 919 4.67 -18.52 18.40
C GLU A 919 4.03 -19.40 19.48
N SER A 920 4.87 -20.16 20.20
CA SER A 920 4.44 -21.02 21.31
C SER A 920 4.67 -20.34 22.66
N ARG A 921 3.60 -20.13 23.43
CA ARG A 921 3.63 -19.59 24.79
C ARG A 921 3.50 -20.72 25.82
N ARG A 922 4.44 -20.79 26.77
CA ARG A 922 4.43 -21.78 27.87
C ARG A 922 4.92 -21.15 29.16
N ALA A 923 4.41 -21.61 30.30
CA ALA A 923 4.75 -21.09 31.61
C ALA A 923 6.14 -21.57 32.05
N VAL A 924 7.15 -21.09 31.34
CA VAL A 924 8.60 -21.28 31.55
C VAL A 924 9.26 -19.89 31.41
N GLY A 925 10.46 -19.68 31.95
CA GLY A 925 11.09 -18.35 31.86
C GLY A 925 10.25 -17.23 32.50
N TYR A 926 10.09 -16.08 31.82
CA TYR A 926 9.23 -14.97 32.31
C TYR A 926 7.76 -15.34 32.34
N ASP A 927 7.32 -16.17 31.39
CA ASP A 927 5.95 -16.66 31.30
C ASP A 927 5.51 -17.52 32.52
N THR A 928 6.42 -17.87 33.45
CA THR A 928 6.08 -18.52 34.74
C THR A 928 5.41 -17.60 35.75
N GLY A 929 5.58 -16.29 35.60
CA GLY A 929 5.36 -15.32 36.67
C GLY A 929 6.51 -15.36 37.67
N GLN A 930 7.37 -14.33 37.63
CA GLN A 930 8.52 -14.22 38.51
C GLN A 930 8.16 -13.48 39.81
N GLU A 931 8.90 -13.77 40.90
CA GLU A 931 8.83 -12.99 42.13
C GLU A 931 10.16 -12.25 42.28
N TRP A 932 10.15 -10.94 42.02
CA TRP A 932 11.29 -10.08 42.34
C TRP A 932 11.24 -9.68 43.81
N VAL A 933 12.39 -9.77 44.47
CA VAL A 933 12.52 -9.40 45.89
C VAL A 933 13.62 -8.37 46.04
N ASP A 934 13.24 -7.15 46.40
CA ASP A 934 14.17 -6.06 46.65
C ASP A 934 15.23 -6.48 47.69
N PRO A 935 16.53 -6.47 47.34
CA PRO A 935 17.58 -6.91 48.25
C PRO A 935 17.75 -6.04 49.51
N GLY A 936 17.37 -4.76 49.44
CA GLY A 936 17.49 -3.75 50.49
C GLY A 936 16.23 -3.57 51.33
N THR A 937 15.06 -3.52 50.70
CA THR A 937 13.76 -3.26 51.34
C THR A 937 12.96 -4.53 51.64
N ARG A 938 13.25 -5.64 50.93
CA ARG A 938 12.50 -6.91 50.93
C ARG A 938 11.06 -6.77 50.42
N ALA A 939 10.75 -5.71 49.67
CA ALA A 939 9.52 -5.64 48.87
C ALA A 939 9.46 -6.83 47.90
N ARG A 940 8.25 -7.31 47.61
CA ARG A 940 8.00 -8.47 46.74
C ARG A 940 7.12 -8.02 45.58
N THR A 941 7.72 -7.88 44.41
CA THR A 941 6.99 -7.62 43.17
C THR A 941 6.71 -8.97 42.52
N THR A 942 5.44 -9.31 42.35
CA THR A 942 5.04 -10.56 41.67
C THR A 942 4.58 -10.22 40.28
N PHE A 943 5.33 -10.70 39.31
CA PHE A 943 5.04 -10.65 37.90
C PHE A 943 3.96 -11.68 37.54
N PRO A 944 2.88 -11.32 36.82
CA PRO A 944 1.86 -12.27 36.44
C PRO A 944 2.41 -13.34 35.50
N GLY A 945 2.09 -14.60 35.77
CA GLY A 945 2.41 -15.70 34.86
C GLY A 945 1.38 -15.87 33.76
N LEU A 946 1.72 -16.66 32.74
CA LEU A 946 0.77 -17.08 31.72
C LEU A 946 -0.47 -17.69 32.35
N VAL A 947 -1.60 -17.13 31.98
CA VAL A 947 -2.91 -17.61 32.40
C VAL A 947 -3.29 -18.91 31.65
N SER A 948 -2.81 -19.08 30.42
CA SER A 948 -2.96 -20.32 29.64
C SER A 948 -1.76 -20.53 28.69
N GLU A 949 -1.29 -21.77 28.59
CA GLU A 949 -0.29 -22.18 27.58
C GLU A 949 -0.96 -22.52 26.24
N GLY A 950 -0.23 -22.33 25.14
CA GLY A 950 -0.64 -22.76 23.81
C GLY A 950 0.04 -21.94 22.71
N VAL A 951 -0.61 -21.83 21.54
CA VAL A 951 -0.06 -21.13 20.37
C VAL A 951 -0.73 -19.77 20.16
N LEU A 952 0.08 -18.71 20.11
CA LEU A 952 -0.35 -17.35 19.76
C LEU A 952 -0.18 -17.13 18.26
N VAL A 953 -1.22 -16.59 17.61
CA VAL A 953 -1.22 -16.25 16.18
C VAL A 953 -1.61 -14.79 16.02
N TYR A 954 -0.81 -14.01 15.31
CA TYR A 954 -1.05 -12.58 15.07
C TYR A 954 -0.55 -12.18 13.68
N THR A 955 -1.05 -11.07 13.15
CA THR A 955 -0.47 -10.42 11.97
C THR A 955 0.44 -9.30 12.39
N VAL A 956 1.43 -8.99 11.54
CA VAL A 956 2.23 -7.77 11.64
C VAL A 956 2.20 -7.08 10.29
N ASP A 957 1.88 -5.80 10.29
CA ASP A 957 1.97 -4.91 9.15
C ASP A 957 3.09 -3.90 9.38
N SER A 958 4.18 -4.04 8.62
CA SER A 958 5.36 -3.18 8.73
C SER A 958 5.17 -1.77 8.17
N PHE A 959 4.02 -1.51 7.54
CA PHE A 959 3.65 -0.21 6.97
C PHE A 959 2.80 0.64 7.91
N ILE A 960 2.44 0.13 9.08
CA ILE A 960 1.61 0.84 10.07
C ILE A 960 2.51 1.47 11.14
N GLY A 961 2.19 2.71 11.54
CA GLY A 961 2.95 3.48 12.52
C GLY A 961 2.66 3.14 13.98
N SER A 962 3.39 3.78 14.89
CA SER A 962 3.26 3.58 16.35
C SER A 962 1.85 3.96 16.80
N GLY A 963 1.19 3.09 17.55
CA GLY A 963 -0.18 3.33 18.03
C GLY A 963 -1.28 3.20 16.98
N GLU A 964 -0.95 2.79 15.74
CA GLU A 964 -1.91 2.62 14.63
C GLU A 964 -2.30 1.16 14.37
N LEU A 965 -2.07 0.29 15.35
CA LEU A 965 -2.36 -1.16 15.32
C LEU A 965 -1.47 -1.98 14.36
N PRO A 966 -0.13 -1.85 14.41
CA PRO A 966 0.76 -2.56 13.49
C PRO A 966 0.80 -4.08 13.72
N ALA A 967 0.37 -4.58 14.89
CA ALA A 967 0.23 -6.00 15.13
C ALA A 967 -1.18 -6.34 15.63
N LYS A 968 -1.76 -7.43 15.12
CA LYS A 968 -3.15 -7.81 15.44
C LYS A 968 -3.28 -9.30 15.73
N VAL A 969 -3.75 -9.66 16.91
CA VAL A 969 -3.96 -11.07 17.27
C VAL A 969 -5.15 -11.65 16.50
N ALA A 970 -5.00 -12.87 16.02
CA ALA A 970 -6.03 -13.55 15.26
C ALA A 970 -7.30 -13.76 16.12
N GLY A 971 -8.44 -13.29 15.61
CA GLY A 971 -9.72 -13.28 16.33
C GLY A 971 -10.14 -11.89 16.81
N ASP A 972 -9.24 -10.92 16.83
CA ASP A 972 -9.55 -9.55 17.23
C ASP A 972 -10.33 -8.78 16.15
N SER A 973 -11.51 -8.22 16.45
CA SER A 973 -12.21 -7.27 15.58
C SER A 973 -11.96 -5.81 15.97
N GLY A 974 -11.07 -5.54 16.93
CA GLY A 974 -10.83 -4.23 17.50
C GLY A 974 -11.91 -3.77 18.50
N ASN A 975 -12.82 -4.64 18.95
CA ASN A 975 -13.93 -4.27 19.86
C ASN A 975 -14.60 -5.45 20.59
N SER A 976 -13.82 -6.49 20.91
CA SER A 976 -14.36 -7.85 21.09
C SER A 976 -14.35 -8.30 22.57
N GLU A 977 -15.15 -9.31 22.96
CA GLU A 977 -15.24 -9.81 24.36
C GLU A 977 -14.02 -10.71 24.68
N VAL A 978 -13.77 -11.08 25.94
CA VAL A 978 -12.62 -11.95 26.34
C VAL A 978 -12.56 -13.31 25.61
N ASP A 979 -13.62 -13.67 24.88
CA ASP A 979 -13.71 -14.87 24.06
C ASP A 979 -13.00 -14.77 22.69
N ASP A 980 -12.56 -13.58 22.27
CA ASP A 980 -12.09 -13.33 20.90
C ASP A 980 -10.56 -13.46 20.71
N PHE A 981 -9.81 -13.80 21.75
CA PHE A 981 -8.34 -14.01 21.68
C PHE A 981 -7.96 -15.40 22.21
N PRO A 982 -7.99 -16.46 21.38
CA PRO A 982 -7.52 -17.74 21.84
C PRO A 982 -6.00 -17.86 21.65
N VAL A 983 -5.30 -18.10 22.76
CA VAL A 983 -4.11 -18.95 22.71
C VAL A 983 -4.60 -20.36 22.34
N LEU A 984 -4.26 -20.83 21.15
CA LEU A 984 -4.79 -22.09 20.61
C LEU A 984 -4.24 -23.29 21.39
N GLY A 985 -5.16 -24.10 21.93
CA GLY A 985 -4.87 -25.40 22.52
C GLY A 985 -4.86 -26.54 21.50
N LEU A 986 -4.50 -27.74 21.94
CA LEU A 986 -4.46 -28.94 21.10
C LEU A 986 -5.80 -29.21 20.40
N GLY A 987 -5.78 -29.26 19.07
CA GLY A 987 -6.95 -29.50 18.21
C GLY A 987 -7.73 -28.25 17.82
N GLU A 988 -7.34 -27.08 18.33
CA GLU A 988 -7.93 -25.79 17.96
C GLU A 988 -7.24 -25.20 16.73
N SER A 989 -7.97 -24.35 16.02
CA SER A 989 -7.51 -23.72 14.79
C SER A 989 -8.05 -22.31 14.65
N VAL A 990 -7.27 -21.43 14.02
CA VAL A 990 -7.71 -20.10 13.60
C VAL A 990 -7.49 -19.92 12.11
N THR A 991 -8.35 -19.13 11.46
CA THR A 991 -8.22 -18.81 10.04
C THR A 991 -8.13 -17.31 9.86
N LEU A 992 -7.09 -16.85 9.17
CA LEU A 992 -6.83 -15.45 8.87
C LEU A 992 -6.12 -15.33 7.52
N HIS A 993 -6.48 -14.33 6.72
CA HIS A 993 -5.88 -14.04 5.42
C HIS A 993 -5.71 -15.26 4.49
N GLY A 994 -6.71 -16.14 4.45
CA GLY A 994 -6.68 -17.35 3.61
C GLY A 994 -5.80 -18.48 4.13
N TYR A 995 -5.24 -18.38 5.35
CA TYR A 995 -4.50 -19.46 6.00
C TYR A 995 -5.22 -19.96 7.24
N THR A 996 -5.26 -21.28 7.41
CA THR A 996 -5.69 -21.93 8.65
C THR A 996 -4.46 -22.45 9.40
N VAL A 997 -4.30 -22.02 10.65
CA VAL A 997 -3.28 -22.50 11.58
C VAL A 997 -3.97 -23.42 12.59
N THR A 998 -3.53 -24.67 12.68
CA THR A 998 -4.12 -25.69 13.57
C THR A 998 -3.05 -26.28 14.49
N VAL A 999 -3.32 -26.34 15.81
CA VAL A 999 -2.42 -27.03 16.75
C VAL A 999 -2.68 -28.53 16.69
N THR A 1000 -1.74 -29.28 16.12
CA THR A 1000 -1.89 -30.72 15.83
C THR A 1000 -1.27 -31.62 16.90
N ALA A 1001 -0.30 -31.13 17.67
CA ALA A 1001 0.27 -31.85 18.80
C ALA A 1001 0.77 -30.90 19.90
N ASP A 1002 0.69 -31.37 21.14
CA ASP A 1002 1.32 -30.79 22.32
C ASP A 1002 2.02 -31.94 23.07
N ASN A 1003 3.34 -31.86 23.22
CA ASN A 1003 4.12 -32.89 23.92
C ASN A 1003 4.61 -32.46 25.32
N GLY A 1004 4.14 -31.31 25.82
CA GLY A 1004 4.54 -30.70 27.08
C GLY A 1004 5.80 -29.83 27.02
N SER A 1005 6.56 -29.87 25.93
CA SER A 1005 7.71 -28.97 25.69
C SER A 1005 7.59 -28.14 24.42
N THR A 1006 6.95 -28.65 23.37
CA THR A 1006 6.77 -27.96 22.09
C THR A 1006 5.33 -28.09 21.61
N HIS A 1007 4.87 -27.11 20.84
CA HIS A 1007 3.60 -27.17 20.11
C HIS A 1007 3.87 -27.48 18.64
N THR A 1008 3.15 -28.43 18.04
CA THR A 1008 3.22 -28.68 16.60
C THR A 1008 2.02 -28.05 15.92
N VAL A 1009 2.26 -27.13 14.97
CA VAL A 1009 1.23 -26.44 14.20
C VAL A 1009 1.23 -26.92 12.75
N ALA A 1010 0.05 -27.08 12.17
CA ALA A 1010 -0.13 -27.22 10.73
C ALA A 1010 -0.64 -25.88 10.18
N ILE A 1011 0.08 -25.35 9.20
CA ILE A 1011 -0.23 -24.13 8.46
C ILE A 1011 -0.73 -24.58 7.09
N THR A 1012 -1.99 -24.29 6.79
CA THR A 1012 -2.62 -24.72 5.54
C THR A 1012 -3.24 -23.54 4.84
N ARG A 1013 -2.88 -23.33 3.57
CA ARG A 1013 -3.54 -22.35 2.72
C ARG A 1013 -4.92 -22.88 2.32
N ASN A 1014 -5.95 -22.09 2.57
CA ASN A 1014 -7.32 -22.39 2.14
C ASN A 1014 -7.44 -22.08 0.66
N ASN A 1015 -8.02 -23.02 -0.09
CA ASN A 1015 -8.27 -22.89 -1.52
C ASN A 1015 -9.53 -22.07 -1.81
#